data_AF-A0A954L0P5-F1
#
_entry.id   AF-A0A954L0P5-F1
#
_cell.length_a   1.000
_cell.length_b   1.000
_cell.length_c   1.000
_cell.angle_alpha   90.00
_cell.angle_beta   90.00
_cell.angle_gamma   90.00
#
_symmetry.space_group_name_H-M   'P 1'
#
loop_
_entity.id
_entity.type
_entity.pdbx_description
1 polymer ?
#
loop_
_entity_poly.entity_id
_entity_poly.type
_entity_poly.pdbx_seq_one_letter_code
_entity_poly.pdbx_strand_id
1 'polypeptide(L)'
;MSSVHLRCPRCKAELVLPERPATDAPVECAECGFRATLPKRRRTQRPVVARRTESGSPDASSGNSDAAMAPGDASAGQNGRSRGRLVVLGLAVPLAIGSLSWAVFSRSSTPVGATAADESAARAYAVLEKHCAECHGNGNSEGGFDSVLSADRLAENGLILPGDAAGSELLARMTHTDPDQRMPPTDASASPPSDEEINDVLRWIESGATAAAFRSPSADSDAGQASGDNSTIAKQAQEVLKRTCYRCHGESGRVEGGFNFVMNTAKLIDGGFVVPGQPSAGRLMRRLVNDTMPPRSESPRLSAADLEVLEEWIRSGAPDFNPVDERKLITTKVLFDRIETDLRSLEKFDREFTRYFTLSHLYNAGISDEELQTYRVALAKLLNSLSRKKELLKPQAIDPEQTILRVDLRQLKWDSKTWQAIIDADPYAVRFHDAKRCSELTDCEVPSVRGDWFVHKAAQPELYHRILEIPDTLDAFLKKESVDITRNIREGTALRAGFNESGVSANNRLIERHSSPHGALWISYDFAGNEGRRNLMSHPLGPGSDSQQFEHDGGEIIFSLPNGLQGYMLIDAKGKRLDEGPVEIVKDPKQADAHVHNGISCISCHYAGIIPKNDEVAAVVTANSSAFGAGSGVILRLYRPEEMTARQQEDAKRFQNSLAEIGLAETTSGGEPVYHMSQRFEGSLDSRLAAAELGLSEPDLQQKISENSAIARVLGALKIPNGTIKRDRFLEAFTALAVALGVAEPYDNHSRSVPSPAGSTDQSAPPSKSASPNKSASPNKPETQELPEG
;
A
#
# COMPACT_ATOMS: atom_id res chain seq x y z
N MET A 1 8.39 -47.28 -17.17
CA MET A 1 7.68 -47.02 -15.90
C MET A 1 7.76 -45.53 -15.68
N SER A 2 6.65 -44.82 -15.80
CA SER A 2 6.61 -43.36 -15.80
C SER A 2 6.62 -42.84 -14.36
N SER A 3 7.58 -41.98 -14.03
CA SER A 3 7.70 -41.29 -12.76
C SER A 3 7.05 -39.91 -12.84
N VAL A 4 6.47 -39.45 -11.73
CA VAL A 4 5.96 -38.08 -11.59
C VAL A 4 7.03 -37.27 -10.89
N HIS A 5 7.54 -36.27 -11.59
CA HIS A 5 8.56 -35.36 -11.11
C HIS A 5 7.88 -34.12 -10.51
N LEU A 6 8.05 -33.92 -9.20
CA LEU A 6 7.58 -32.73 -8.49
C LEU A 6 8.78 -31.96 -7.95
N ARG A 7 8.63 -30.66 -7.68
CA ARG A 7 9.66 -29.89 -6.96
C ARG A 7 9.27 -29.70 -5.51
N CYS A 8 10.22 -29.91 -4.60
CA CYS A 8 10.05 -29.61 -3.18
C CYS A 8 9.67 -28.12 -3.02
N PRO A 9 8.57 -27.79 -2.34
CA PRO A 9 8.16 -26.39 -2.20
C PRO A 9 9.17 -25.55 -1.43
N ARG A 10 9.97 -26.19 -0.55
CA ARG A 10 10.93 -25.54 0.34
C ARG A 10 12.30 -25.28 -0.27
N CYS A 11 12.94 -26.29 -0.89
CA CYS A 11 14.29 -26.17 -1.45
C CYS A 11 14.35 -26.33 -2.98
N LYS A 12 13.21 -26.55 -3.65
CA LYS A 12 13.08 -26.76 -5.09
C LYS A 12 13.77 -28.00 -5.67
N ALA A 13 14.41 -28.81 -4.83
CA ALA A 13 14.94 -30.13 -5.20
C ALA A 13 13.87 -31.02 -5.84
N GLU A 14 14.30 -31.86 -6.78
CA GLU A 14 13.42 -32.76 -7.51
C GLU A 14 12.98 -33.94 -6.63
N LEU A 15 11.67 -34.18 -6.60
CA LEU A 15 11.01 -35.27 -5.90
C LEU A 15 10.47 -36.22 -6.95
N VAL A 16 11.10 -37.38 -7.08
CA VAL A 16 10.67 -38.42 -8.02
C VAL A 16 9.70 -39.35 -7.30
N LEU A 17 8.42 -39.29 -7.67
CA LEU A 17 7.39 -40.16 -7.14
C LEU A 17 6.97 -41.22 -8.16
N PRO A 18 6.63 -42.44 -7.74
CA PRO A 18 5.98 -43.39 -8.63
C PRO A 18 4.59 -42.86 -9.04
N GLU A 19 4.14 -43.12 -10.28
CA GLU A 19 2.84 -42.63 -10.81
C GLU A 19 1.60 -43.01 -9.97
N ARG A 20 1.72 -44.04 -9.12
CA ARG A 20 0.72 -44.42 -8.12
C ARG A 20 1.36 -44.50 -6.74
N PRO A 21 1.57 -43.37 -6.05
CA PRO A 21 1.95 -43.45 -4.64
C PRO A 21 0.75 -44.05 -3.87
N ALA A 22 1.02 -44.94 -2.92
CA ALA A 22 -0.02 -45.42 -2.02
C ALA A 22 -0.68 -44.20 -1.35
N THR A 23 -2.02 -44.14 -1.37
CA THR A 23 -2.75 -43.09 -0.67
C THR A 23 -2.35 -43.11 0.80
N ASP A 24 -1.99 -41.94 1.34
CA ASP A 24 -1.51 -41.71 2.71
C ASP A 24 -0.01 -41.96 2.97
N ALA A 25 0.82 -42.23 1.95
CA ALA A 25 2.28 -42.26 2.13
C ALA A 25 2.85 -40.82 2.27
N PRO A 26 3.58 -40.49 3.36
CA PRO A 26 4.27 -39.22 3.48
C PRO A 26 5.46 -39.16 2.50
N VAL A 27 5.54 -38.09 1.72
CA VAL A 27 6.67 -37.79 0.83
C VAL A 27 7.63 -36.90 1.59
N GLU A 28 8.87 -37.35 1.78
CA GLU A 28 9.94 -36.59 2.42
C GLU A 28 10.99 -36.15 1.40
N CYS A 29 11.35 -34.86 1.43
CA CYS A 29 12.43 -34.33 0.62
C CYS A 29 13.79 -34.69 1.23
N ALA A 30 14.62 -35.42 0.48
CA ALA A 30 15.93 -35.88 0.93
C ALA A 30 16.91 -34.72 1.24
N GLU A 31 16.75 -33.55 0.61
CA GLU A 31 17.68 -32.42 0.81
C GLU A 31 17.35 -31.54 2.02
N CYS A 32 16.06 -31.39 2.38
CA CYS A 32 15.67 -30.44 3.44
C CYS A 32 14.71 -31.02 4.50
N GLY A 33 14.39 -32.31 4.42
CA GLY A 33 13.54 -33.02 5.38
C GLY A 33 12.06 -32.61 5.35
N PHE A 34 11.62 -31.87 4.32
CA PHE A 34 10.23 -31.44 4.20
C PHE A 34 9.30 -32.65 3.95
N ARG A 35 8.30 -32.85 4.82
CA ARG A 35 7.31 -33.94 4.73
C ARG A 35 5.92 -33.43 4.33
N ALA A 36 5.28 -34.06 3.35
CA ALA A 36 3.91 -33.77 2.95
C ALA A 36 3.11 -35.05 2.62
N THR A 37 1.81 -35.06 2.92
CA THR A 37 0.87 -36.13 2.55
C THR A 37 0.08 -35.74 1.30
N LEU A 38 0.05 -36.62 0.29
CA LEU A 38 -0.61 -36.33 -0.99
C LEU A 38 -2.15 -36.41 -0.88
N PRO A 39 -2.90 -35.38 -1.34
CA PRO A 39 -4.37 -35.42 -1.33
C PRO A 39 -4.95 -36.33 -2.43
N LYS A 40 -6.12 -36.94 -2.17
CA LYS A 40 -6.84 -37.82 -3.12
C LYS A 40 -7.24 -37.06 -4.39
N ARG A 41 -6.78 -37.49 -5.58
CA ARG A 41 -7.20 -36.91 -6.87
C ARG A 41 -8.70 -37.12 -7.13
N ARG A 42 -9.46 -36.03 -7.36
CA ARG A 42 -10.82 -36.06 -7.93
C ARG A 42 -10.76 -36.34 -9.45
N ARG A 43 -11.59 -37.26 -9.92
CA ARG A 43 -11.67 -37.68 -11.33
C ARG A 43 -12.60 -36.73 -12.10
N THR A 44 -12.08 -35.98 -13.06
CA THR A 44 -12.87 -35.12 -13.97
C THR A 44 -13.62 -35.99 -14.99
N GLN A 45 -14.95 -35.80 -15.11
CA GLN A 45 -15.77 -36.48 -16.12
C GLN A 45 -15.71 -35.72 -17.45
N ARG A 46 -15.43 -36.43 -18.55
CA ARG A 46 -15.64 -35.98 -19.95
C ARG A 46 -16.99 -36.50 -20.46
N PRO A 47 -17.65 -35.80 -21.42
CA PRO A 47 -19.01 -36.14 -21.86
C PRO A 47 -19.01 -37.39 -22.76
N VAL A 48 -20.01 -38.25 -22.56
CA VAL A 48 -20.20 -39.51 -23.32
C VAL A 48 -21.29 -39.32 -24.38
N VAL A 49 -20.94 -39.55 -25.64
CA VAL A 49 -21.86 -39.91 -26.73
C VAL A 49 -21.89 -41.43 -26.83
N ALA A 50 -23.08 -42.00 -27.00
CA ALA A 50 -23.41 -43.41 -26.82
C ALA A 50 -22.88 -44.37 -27.90
N ARG A 51 -22.47 -45.60 -27.49
CA ARG A 51 -23.05 -46.89 -27.95
C ARG A 51 -22.49 -48.10 -27.17
N ARG A 52 -23.37 -49.12 -27.08
CA ARG A 52 -23.30 -50.49 -26.47
C ARG A 52 -21.97 -51.23 -26.75
N THR A 53 -21.47 -52.16 -25.92
CA THR A 53 -22.06 -53.44 -25.41
C THR A 53 -21.24 -54.03 -24.22
N GLU A 54 -21.93 -54.79 -23.33
CA GLU A 54 -21.57 -56.07 -22.63
C GLU A 54 -20.07 -56.47 -22.50
N SER A 55 -19.52 -57.09 -21.44
CA SER A 55 -19.95 -57.83 -20.24
C SER A 55 -18.67 -58.19 -19.43
N GLY A 56 -18.79 -58.59 -18.15
CA GLY A 56 -17.80 -59.46 -17.49
C GLY A 56 -16.95 -58.87 -16.34
N SER A 57 -17.22 -59.33 -15.12
CA SER A 57 -16.36 -59.35 -13.92
C SER A 57 -15.84 -60.80 -13.71
N PRO A 58 -15.14 -61.14 -12.62
CA PRO A 58 -13.93 -60.56 -11.99
C PRO A 58 -12.88 -61.68 -11.70
N ASP A 59 -11.78 -61.35 -11.01
CA ASP A 59 -11.01 -62.16 -10.02
C ASP A 59 -9.56 -61.64 -9.97
N ALA A 60 -8.73 -61.80 -8.94
CA ALA A 60 -8.77 -62.00 -7.49
C ALA A 60 -7.29 -62.23 -7.08
N SER A 61 -7.00 -62.21 -5.77
CA SER A 61 -5.81 -62.80 -5.10
C SER A 61 -4.52 -61.95 -5.09
N SER A 62 -4.07 -61.48 -3.92
CA SER A 62 -3.21 -62.15 -2.89
C SER A 62 -1.72 -62.00 -3.22
N GLY A 63 -0.77 -61.71 -2.32
CA GLY A 63 -0.70 -61.57 -0.87
C GLY A 63 0.78 -61.54 -0.46
N ASN A 64 1.05 -61.17 0.80
CA ASN A 64 2.24 -61.50 1.64
C ASN A 64 3.68 -61.22 1.12
N SER A 65 4.71 -60.95 1.93
CA SER A 65 4.90 -60.77 3.38
C SER A 65 6.37 -60.39 3.68
N ASP A 66 6.64 -60.00 4.94
CA ASP A 66 7.89 -60.15 5.73
C ASP A 66 9.11 -59.24 5.41
N ALA A 67 9.53 -58.35 6.34
CA ALA A 67 10.42 -58.55 7.52
C ALA A 67 11.91 -58.41 7.13
N ALA A 68 12.88 -57.85 7.87
CA ALA A 68 13.03 -57.17 9.16
C ALA A 68 14.47 -56.59 9.24
N MET A 69 14.78 -55.93 10.37
CA MET A 69 16.10 -55.70 11.01
C MET A 69 16.88 -54.38 10.75
N ALA A 70 17.41 -53.89 11.88
CA ALA A 70 18.04 -52.59 12.20
C ALA A 70 19.55 -52.80 12.53
N PRO A 71 20.25 -51.97 13.34
CA PRO A 71 20.58 -50.52 13.28
C PRO A 71 22.11 -50.23 13.45
N GLY A 72 22.52 -48.96 13.56
CA GLY A 72 23.80 -48.53 14.19
C GLY A 72 24.23 -47.11 13.80
N ASP A 73 24.10 -46.13 14.72
CA ASP A 73 25.19 -45.38 15.41
C ASP A 73 25.90 -44.28 14.56
N ALA A 74 26.56 -43.25 15.09
CA ALA A 74 26.41 -42.34 16.22
C ALA A 74 27.53 -41.28 16.07
N SER A 75 27.39 -40.16 16.81
CA SER A 75 28.45 -39.31 17.37
C SER A 75 28.91 -38.02 16.65
N ALA A 76 29.26 -37.09 17.54
CA ALA A 76 29.51 -35.67 17.40
C ALA A 76 31.02 -35.33 17.55
N GLY A 77 31.41 -34.08 17.30
CA GLY A 77 32.74 -33.58 17.69
C GLY A 77 32.90 -32.06 17.58
N GLN A 78 33.28 -31.42 18.68
CA GLN A 78 33.52 -29.98 18.87
C GLN A 78 35.03 -29.60 18.77
N ASN A 79 35.26 -28.28 18.60
CA ASN A 79 36.31 -27.41 19.19
C ASN A 79 37.79 -27.48 18.77
N GLY A 80 38.36 -26.29 18.53
CA GLY A 80 39.71 -25.92 19.05
C GLY A 80 40.56 -24.92 18.25
N ARG A 81 40.68 -23.67 18.77
CA ARG A 81 41.86 -22.75 18.95
C ARG A 81 43.07 -22.86 17.97
N SER A 82 43.80 -21.80 17.56
CA SER A 82 44.50 -20.77 18.36
C SER A 82 45.24 -19.69 17.52
N ARG A 83 45.53 -18.58 18.23
CA ARG A 83 46.34 -17.34 17.98
C ARG A 83 47.71 -17.44 17.27
N GLY A 84 48.13 -16.32 16.65
CA GLY A 84 49.51 -15.90 16.38
C GLY A 84 49.61 -14.37 16.17
N ARG A 85 50.69 -13.70 16.61
CA ARG A 85 50.84 -12.24 16.87
C ARG A 85 52.17 -11.70 16.28
N LEU A 86 52.22 -10.39 15.96
CA LEU A 86 53.37 -9.46 15.76
C LEU A 86 54.28 -9.68 14.51
N VAL A 87 54.88 -8.67 13.83
CA VAL A 87 55.79 -7.58 14.27
C VAL A 87 55.80 -6.40 13.26
N VAL A 88 56.05 -5.18 13.77
CA VAL A 88 56.33 -3.90 13.07
C VAL A 88 57.84 -3.66 12.96
N LEU A 89 58.34 -3.07 11.87
CA LEU A 89 59.57 -2.26 11.87
C LEU A 89 59.62 -1.28 10.68
N GLY A 90 59.84 0.00 10.98
CA GLY A 90 60.18 1.05 10.03
C GLY A 90 61.66 1.41 10.07
N LEU A 91 62.13 2.13 9.06
CA LEU A 91 63.39 2.90 9.06
C LEU A 91 63.40 3.92 7.92
N ALA A 92 64.15 5.00 8.11
CA ALA A 92 64.03 6.30 7.44
C ALA A 92 65.37 6.75 6.77
N VAL A 93 65.26 7.58 5.69
CA VAL A 93 66.13 8.73 5.27
C VAL A 93 67.53 8.36 4.68
N PRO A 94 68.10 9.02 3.62
CA PRO A 94 68.24 10.49 3.44
C PRO A 94 68.11 11.13 2.04
N LEU A 95 68.06 12.48 2.07
CA LEU A 95 68.14 13.47 0.98
C LEU A 95 69.51 13.51 0.26
N ALA A 96 69.49 13.84 -1.04
CA ALA A 96 70.58 14.55 -1.73
C ALA A 96 70.03 15.47 -2.85
N ILE A 97 70.66 16.63 -2.98
CA ILE A 97 70.31 17.81 -3.77
C ILE A 97 70.76 17.65 -5.24
N GLY A 98 69.95 18.12 -6.20
CA GLY A 98 70.33 18.21 -7.60
C GLY A 98 69.37 19.09 -8.42
N SER A 99 69.72 20.35 -8.58
CA SER A 99 69.05 21.35 -9.42
C SER A 99 69.27 21.07 -10.91
N LEU A 100 68.20 20.88 -11.69
CA LEU A 100 68.20 21.04 -13.15
C LEU A 100 66.82 21.55 -13.60
N SER A 101 66.79 22.75 -14.18
CA SER A 101 65.62 23.31 -14.86
C SER A 101 65.25 22.45 -16.06
N TRP A 102 64.06 21.85 -16.05
CA TRP A 102 63.41 21.26 -17.23
C TRP A 102 62.01 21.85 -17.36
N ALA A 103 61.69 22.29 -18.57
CA ALA A 103 60.40 22.86 -18.93
C ALA A 103 59.25 21.92 -18.54
N VAL A 104 58.24 22.45 -17.86
CA VAL A 104 56.98 21.75 -17.56
C VAL A 104 56.19 21.66 -18.87
N PHE A 105 56.43 20.61 -19.64
CA PHE A 105 55.39 20.06 -20.50
C PHE A 105 54.41 19.34 -19.58
N SER A 106 53.26 19.96 -19.34
CA SER A 106 52.11 19.28 -18.75
C SER A 106 51.65 18.20 -19.73
N ARG A 107 52.18 16.99 -19.59
CA ARG A 107 51.51 15.80 -20.12
C ARG A 107 50.27 15.59 -19.27
N SER A 108 49.13 16.00 -19.80
CA SER A 108 47.84 15.43 -19.44
C SER A 108 47.95 13.91 -19.64
N SER A 109 48.18 13.19 -18.55
CA SER A 109 47.92 11.76 -18.50
C SER A 109 46.40 11.60 -18.55
N THR A 110 45.88 11.34 -19.74
CA THR A 110 44.55 10.75 -19.89
C THR A 110 44.51 9.45 -19.07
N PRO A 111 43.41 9.18 -18.34
CA PRO A 111 43.28 7.93 -17.62
C PRO A 111 43.12 6.81 -18.64
N VAL A 112 44.19 6.04 -18.86
CA VAL A 112 44.21 4.87 -19.77
C VAL A 112 43.21 3.78 -19.33
N GLY A 113 42.70 3.83 -18.09
CA GLY A 113 41.76 2.85 -17.55
C GLY A 113 40.29 3.01 -17.96
N ALA A 114 39.82 4.22 -18.30
CA ALA A 114 38.41 4.46 -18.62
C ALA A 114 38.03 3.94 -20.02
N THR A 115 38.89 4.20 -21.01
CA THR A 115 38.64 3.81 -22.41
C THR A 115 38.63 2.30 -22.62
N ALA A 116 39.48 1.56 -21.89
CA ALA A 116 39.55 0.11 -21.99
C ALA A 116 38.32 -0.58 -21.36
N ALA A 117 37.79 -0.03 -20.26
CA ALA A 117 36.58 -0.51 -19.62
C ALA A 117 35.34 -0.26 -20.51
N ASP A 118 35.25 0.91 -21.13
CA ASP A 118 34.15 1.27 -22.05
C ASP A 118 34.15 0.42 -23.32
N GLU A 119 35.32 0.13 -23.88
CA GLU A 119 35.46 -0.81 -24.99
C GLU A 119 35.08 -2.25 -24.63
N SER A 120 35.40 -2.69 -23.40
CA SER A 120 35.01 -4.02 -22.92
C SER A 120 33.50 -4.14 -22.75
N ALA A 121 32.84 -3.09 -22.24
CA ALA A 121 31.39 -3.02 -22.13
C ALA A 121 30.71 -3.04 -23.51
N ALA A 122 31.28 -2.37 -24.51
CA ALA A 122 30.72 -2.34 -25.87
C ALA A 122 30.78 -3.71 -26.55
N ARG A 123 31.89 -4.44 -26.36
CA ARG A 123 32.02 -5.82 -26.87
C ARG A 123 31.04 -6.76 -26.16
N ALA A 124 30.90 -6.67 -24.85
CA ALA A 124 29.93 -7.48 -24.10
C ALA A 124 28.47 -7.19 -24.49
N TYR A 125 28.12 -5.90 -24.67
CA TYR A 125 26.80 -5.50 -25.17
C TYR A 125 26.50 -6.14 -26.53
N ALA A 126 27.43 -6.09 -27.48
CA ALA A 126 27.25 -6.67 -28.81
C ALA A 126 27.02 -8.20 -28.77
N VAL A 127 27.68 -8.90 -27.85
CA VAL A 127 27.48 -10.35 -27.63
C VAL A 127 26.07 -10.62 -27.09
N LEU A 128 25.64 -9.89 -26.08
CA LEU A 128 24.32 -10.07 -25.45
C LEU A 128 23.18 -9.66 -26.38
N GLU A 129 23.37 -8.61 -27.18
CA GLU A 129 22.39 -8.16 -28.18
C GLU A 129 22.21 -9.19 -29.28
N LYS A 130 23.33 -9.73 -29.80
CA LYS A 130 23.33 -10.70 -30.88
C LYS A 130 22.76 -12.06 -30.49
N HIS A 131 23.08 -12.55 -29.30
CA HIS A 131 22.80 -13.94 -28.92
C HIS A 131 21.70 -14.09 -27.87
N CYS A 132 21.37 -13.05 -27.10
CA CYS A 132 20.49 -13.18 -25.93
C CYS A 132 19.25 -12.29 -25.97
N ALA A 133 19.32 -11.11 -26.61
CA ALA A 133 18.26 -10.11 -26.57
C ALA A 133 17.00 -10.48 -27.35
N GLU A 134 17.04 -11.51 -28.21
CA GLU A 134 15.85 -12.02 -28.88
C GLU A 134 14.83 -12.59 -27.88
N CYS A 135 15.28 -13.26 -26.82
CA CYS A 135 14.39 -13.90 -25.83
C CYS A 135 14.37 -13.19 -24.47
N HIS A 136 15.48 -12.53 -24.12
CA HIS A 136 15.67 -11.89 -22.81
C HIS A 136 15.89 -10.37 -22.91
N GLY A 137 15.50 -9.76 -24.03
CA GLY A 137 15.62 -8.33 -24.29
C GLY A 137 14.51 -7.86 -25.23
N ASN A 138 14.50 -6.56 -25.56
CA ASN A 138 13.56 -5.98 -26.54
C ASN A 138 12.07 -6.25 -26.28
N GLY A 139 11.69 -6.47 -25.01
CA GLY A 139 10.32 -6.76 -24.58
C GLY A 139 9.95 -8.24 -24.50
N ASN A 140 10.87 -9.14 -24.80
CA ASN A 140 10.72 -10.58 -24.60
C ASN A 140 11.27 -10.99 -23.24
N SER A 141 10.53 -11.84 -22.51
CA SER A 141 10.78 -12.18 -21.09
C SER A 141 10.82 -13.69 -20.86
N GLU A 142 11.52 -14.42 -21.71
CA GLU A 142 11.57 -15.87 -21.59
C GLU A 142 12.18 -16.28 -20.24
N GLY A 143 11.57 -17.25 -19.55
CA GLY A 143 11.97 -17.63 -18.19
C GLY A 143 11.80 -16.54 -17.11
N GLY A 144 11.09 -15.44 -17.41
CA GLY A 144 10.81 -14.35 -16.46
C GLY A 144 11.90 -13.29 -16.35
N PHE A 145 12.83 -13.23 -17.31
CA PHE A 145 13.90 -12.23 -17.38
C PHE A 145 13.95 -11.57 -18.78
N ASP A 146 13.86 -10.24 -18.84
CA ASP A 146 13.67 -9.44 -20.06
C ASP A 146 14.68 -8.30 -20.25
N SER A 147 15.73 -8.27 -19.42
CA SER A 147 16.62 -7.13 -19.26
C SER A 147 18.09 -7.47 -19.51
N VAL A 148 18.38 -8.40 -20.43
CA VAL A 148 19.75 -8.86 -20.74
C VAL A 148 20.66 -7.76 -21.29
N LEU A 149 20.09 -6.68 -21.81
CA LEU A 149 20.81 -5.48 -22.29
C LEU A 149 20.88 -4.37 -21.26
N SER A 150 20.77 -4.70 -19.96
CA SER A 150 20.98 -3.75 -18.87
C SER A 150 21.97 -4.35 -17.87
N ALA A 151 23.16 -3.79 -17.82
CA ALA A 151 24.19 -4.14 -16.85
C ALA A 151 23.68 -4.04 -15.41
N ASP A 152 22.94 -2.97 -15.10
CA ASP A 152 22.38 -2.73 -13.76
C ASP A 152 21.35 -3.80 -13.40
N ARG A 153 20.46 -4.19 -14.33
CA ARG A 153 19.48 -5.26 -14.10
C ARG A 153 20.11 -6.64 -14.02
N LEU A 154 21.16 -6.91 -14.80
CA LEU A 154 21.92 -8.14 -14.69
C LEU A 154 22.57 -8.25 -13.30
N ALA A 155 23.08 -7.15 -12.75
CA ALA A 155 23.68 -7.11 -11.42
C ALA A 155 22.63 -7.20 -10.30
N GLU A 156 21.52 -6.46 -10.39
CA GLU A 156 20.41 -6.50 -9.42
C GLU A 156 19.80 -7.90 -9.27
N ASN A 157 19.71 -8.65 -10.38
CA ASN A 157 19.19 -10.01 -10.39
C ASN A 157 20.25 -11.07 -10.04
N GLY A 158 21.48 -10.66 -9.71
CA GLY A 158 22.59 -11.56 -9.37
C GLY A 158 23.08 -12.41 -10.54
N LEU A 159 22.73 -12.04 -11.79
CA LEU A 159 23.18 -12.74 -13.00
C LEU A 159 24.62 -12.40 -13.34
N ILE A 160 25.07 -11.19 -12.99
CA ILE A 160 26.47 -10.81 -12.99
C ILE A 160 26.87 -10.30 -11.61
N LEU A 161 28.08 -10.65 -11.19
CA LEU A 161 28.72 -10.12 -10.00
C LEU A 161 29.91 -9.26 -10.47
N PRO A 162 29.81 -7.91 -10.42
CA PRO A 162 30.88 -7.03 -10.87
C PRO A 162 32.21 -7.35 -10.18
N GLY A 163 33.25 -7.64 -10.97
CA GLY A 163 34.57 -8.05 -10.49
C GLY A 163 34.71 -9.55 -10.18
N ASP A 164 33.65 -10.35 -10.33
CA ASP A 164 33.67 -11.81 -10.11
C ASP A 164 32.93 -12.55 -11.25
N ALA A 165 33.66 -12.77 -12.34
CA ALA A 165 33.16 -13.54 -13.47
C ALA A 165 32.88 -15.01 -13.12
N ALA A 166 33.69 -15.62 -12.26
CA ALA A 166 33.54 -17.03 -11.89
C ALA A 166 32.27 -17.29 -11.06
N GLY A 167 31.86 -16.31 -10.25
CA GLY A 167 30.60 -16.33 -9.49
C GLY A 167 29.37 -15.85 -10.25
N SER A 168 29.51 -15.40 -11.49
CA SER A 168 28.41 -14.84 -12.29
C SER A 168 27.61 -15.92 -13.03
N GLU A 169 26.32 -16.04 -12.71
CA GLU A 169 25.39 -17.00 -13.33
C GLU A 169 25.31 -16.83 -14.86
N LEU A 170 25.46 -15.62 -15.39
CA LEU A 170 25.45 -15.35 -16.82
C LEU A 170 26.51 -16.17 -17.57
N LEU A 171 27.74 -16.22 -17.08
CA LEU A 171 28.82 -17.02 -17.69
C LEU A 171 28.60 -18.52 -17.48
N ALA A 172 28.09 -18.91 -16.31
CA ALA A 172 27.72 -20.30 -16.05
C ALA A 172 26.67 -20.81 -17.04
N ARG A 173 25.71 -19.97 -17.42
CA ARG A 173 24.69 -20.27 -18.45
C ARG A 173 25.25 -20.28 -19.87
N MET A 174 26.16 -19.37 -20.21
CA MET A 174 26.79 -19.35 -21.55
C MET A 174 27.68 -20.58 -21.80
N THR A 175 28.29 -21.13 -20.75
CA THR A 175 29.30 -22.21 -20.85
C THR A 175 28.81 -23.57 -20.36
N HIS A 176 27.54 -23.70 -19.98
CA HIS A 176 27.01 -24.93 -19.38
C HIS A 176 27.13 -26.14 -20.34
N THR A 177 27.51 -27.31 -19.82
CA THR A 177 27.71 -28.52 -20.62
C THR A 177 26.40 -29.25 -20.96
N ASP A 178 25.37 -29.07 -20.13
CA ASP A 178 24.00 -29.53 -20.39
C ASP A 178 23.30 -28.59 -21.39
N PRO A 179 22.91 -29.08 -22.59
CA PRO A 179 22.23 -28.30 -23.63
C PRO A 179 20.94 -27.62 -23.20
N ASP A 180 20.20 -28.18 -22.23
CA ASP A 180 18.91 -27.64 -21.76
C ASP A 180 19.09 -26.53 -20.71
N GLN A 181 20.30 -26.38 -20.16
CA GLN A 181 20.65 -25.35 -19.17
C GLN A 181 21.58 -24.28 -19.72
N ARG A 182 22.19 -24.55 -20.89
CA ARG A 182 23.01 -23.59 -21.63
C ARG A 182 22.12 -22.57 -22.33
N MET A 183 22.54 -21.31 -22.30
CA MET A 183 21.89 -20.23 -23.04
C MET A 183 22.78 -19.73 -24.17
N PRO A 184 22.26 -19.60 -25.41
CA PRO A 184 20.92 -19.98 -25.87
C PRO A 184 20.69 -21.51 -25.90
N PRO A 185 19.45 -22.00 -25.70
CA PRO A 185 19.15 -23.43 -25.74
C PRO A 185 19.26 -23.98 -27.16
N THR A 186 19.43 -25.30 -27.31
CA THR A 186 19.72 -25.91 -28.63
C THR A 186 18.60 -25.82 -29.67
N ASP A 187 17.39 -25.49 -29.24
CA ASP A 187 16.22 -25.28 -30.09
C ASP A 187 15.94 -23.80 -30.39
N ALA A 188 16.76 -22.87 -29.88
CA ALA A 188 16.67 -21.45 -30.21
C ALA A 188 17.19 -21.12 -31.62
N SER A 189 16.65 -20.05 -32.21
CA SER A 189 17.12 -19.43 -33.45
C SER A 189 18.51 -18.79 -33.31
N ALA A 190 18.83 -18.30 -32.10
CA ALA A 190 20.12 -17.71 -31.77
C ALA A 190 21.22 -18.77 -31.66
N SER A 191 22.36 -18.53 -32.31
CA SER A 191 23.54 -19.40 -32.20
C SER A 191 24.23 -19.22 -30.83
N PRO A 192 24.90 -20.25 -30.29
CA PRO A 192 25.70 -20.06 -29.08
C PRO A 192 26.89 -19.11 -29.34
N PRO A 193 27.25 -18.25 -28.37
CA PRO A 193 28.44 -17.42 -28.46
C PRO A 193 29.71 -18.27 -28.63
N SER A 194 30.69 -17.76 -29.39
CA SER A 194 32.01 -18.36 -29.51
C SER A 194 32.85 -18.17 -28.25
N ASP A 195 33.92 -18.97 -28.07
CA ASP A 195 34.84 -18.84 -26.93
C ASP A 195 35.44 -17.42 -26.83
N GLU A 196 35.65 -16.73 -27.95
CA GLU A 196 36.14 -15.35 -27.97
C GLU A 196 35.08 -14.35 -27.48
N GLU A 197 33.82 -14.51 -27.91
CA GLU A 197 32.68 -13.69 -27.46
C GLU A 197 32.37 -13.94 -25.96
N ILE A 198 32.52 -15.17 -25.47
CA ILE A 198 32.42 -15.49 -24.03
C ILE A 198 33.53 -14.79 -23.25
N ASN A 199 34.76 -14.78 -23.78
CA ASN A 199 35.89 -14.07 -23.16
C ASN A 199 35.72 -12.54 -23.17
N ASP A 200 34.94 -11.97 -24.09
CA ASP A 200 34.57 -10.56 -24.07
C ASP A 200 33.62 -10.23 -22.91
N VAL A 201 32.59 -11.06 -22.70
CA VAL A 201 31.66 -10.90 -21.56
C VAL A 201 32.38 -11.13 -20.23
N LEU A 202 33.29 -12.11 -20.17
CA LEU A 202 34.12 -12.38 -18.99
C LEU A 202 34.99 -11.18 -18.61
N ARG A 203 35.75 -10.62 -19.56
CA ARG A 203 36.63 -9.47 -19.29
C ARG A 203 35.85 -8.24 -18.87
N TRP A 204 34.64 -8.06 -19.39
CA TRP A 204 33.75 -6.98 -18.96
C TRP A 204 33.26 -7.16 -17.52
N ILE A 205 32.88 -8.39 -17.12
CA ILE A 205 32.47 -8.65 -15.73
C ILE A 205 33.66 -8.45 -14.78
N GLU A 206 34.84 -8.98 -15.11
CA GLU A 206 36.06 -8.82 -14.30
C GLU A 206 36.51 -7.36 -14.17
N SER A 207 36.27 -6.53 -15.20
CA SER A 207 36.60 -5.10 -15.17
C SER A 207 35.61 -4.25 -14.37
N GLY A 208 34.61 -4.88 -13.74
CA GLY A 208 33.62 -4.22 -12.88
C GLY A 208 32.26 -4.01 -13.54
N ALA A 209 31.97 -4.71 -14.65
CA ALA A 209 30.68 -4.72 -15.34
C ALA A 209 30.10 -3.32 -15.60
N THR A 210 30.94 -2.40 -16.11
CA THR A 210 30.55 -1.00 -16.27
C THR A 210 29.38 -0.87 -17.26
N ALA A 211 28.40 -0.05 -16.91
CA ALA A 211 27.23 0.21 -17.76
C ALA A 211 27.52 1.21 -18.90
N ALA A 212 28.78 1.56 -19.17
CA ALA A 212 29.15 2.68 -20.05
C ALA A 212 28.69 2.48 -21.51
N ALA A 213 28.76 1.26 -22.03
CA ALA A 213 28.22 0.93 -23.35
C ALA A 213 26.76 0.42 -23.32
N PHE A 214 26.24 0.13 -22.13
CA PHE A 214 24.82 -0.16 -21.87
C PHE A 214 24.00 1.13 -21.66
N ARG A 215 24.66 2.30 -21.74
CA ARG A 215 24.07 3.63 -21.89
C ARG A 215 24.35 4.09 -23.31
N SER A 216 23.35 4.59 -24.03
CA SER A 216 23.61 5.30 -25.29
C SER A 216 24.39 6.60 -25.03
N PRO A 217 25.19 7.08 -26.01
CA PRO A 217 26.10 8.20 -25.83
C PRO A 217 25.35 9.47 -25.43
N SER A 218 25.77 10.11 -24.35
CA SER A 218 25.32 11.44 -23.97
C SER A 218 25.65 12.45 -25.07
N ALA A 219 24.62 13.22 -25.43
CA ALA A 219 24.70 14.39 -26.28
C ALA A 219 25.65 15.42 -25.68
N ASP A 220 26.82 15.58 -26.27
CA ASP A 220 27.65 16.76 -26.14
C ASP A 220 28.19 17.15 -27.52
N SER A 221 27.42 17.95 -28.26
CA SER A 221 27.90 19.04 -29.11
C SER A 221 26.72 19.78 -29.75
N ASP A 222 26.75 21.11 -29.62
CA ASP A 222 25.92 22.16 -30.25
C ASP A 222 24.63 22.58 -29.54
N ALA A 223 24.82 23.22 -28.39
CA ALA A 223 23.93 24.24 -27.86
C ALA A 223 23.86 25.43 -28.85
N GLY A 224 22.84 25.43 -29.71
CA GLY A 224 22.61 26.57 -30.61
C GLY A 224 21.28 26.60 -31.36
N GLN A 225 20.60 25.46 -31.59
CA GLN A 225 19.39 25.43 -32.44
C GLN A 225 18.20 24.58 -31.93
N ALA A 226 18.29 23.91 -30.77
CA ALA A 226 17.29 22.90 -30.35
C ALA A 226 16.10 23.39 -29.49
N SER A 227 16.02 24.68 -29.11
CA SER A 227 14.98 25.13 -28.16
C SER A 227 13.58 25.26 -28.77
N GLY A 228 13.48 25.48 -30.10
CA GLY A 228 12.21 25.60 -30.82
C GLY A 228 11.47 24.25 -30.97
N ASP A 229 12.22 23.21 -31.32
CA ASP A 229 11.66 21.88 -31.60
C ASP A 229 11.26 21.15 -30.31
N ASN A 230 12.10 21.20 -29.27
CA ASN A 230 11.82 20.57 -27.98
C ASN A 230 10.61 21.19 -27.25
N SER A 231 10.42 22.52 -27.36
CA SER A 231 9.22 23.18 -26.81
C SER A 231 7.96 22.83 -27.61
N THR A 232 8.08 22.63 -28.92
CA THR A 232 6.95 22.29 -29.79
C THR A 232 6.48 20.86 -29.53
N ILE A 233 7.39 19.89 -29.48
CA ILE A 233 7.03 18.49 -29.23
C ILE A 233 6.47 18.28 -27.81
N ALA A 234 7.00 18.99 -26.81
CA ALA A 234 6.45 18.97 -25.45
C ALA A 234 4.98 19.44 -25.41
N LYS A 235 4.66 20.54 -26.12
CA LYS A 235 3.28 21.04 -26.21
C LYS A 235 2.35 20.07 -26.92
N GLN A 236 2.80 19.46 -28.02
CA GLN A 236 2.01 18.46 -28.75
C GLN A 236 1.72 17.24 -27.89
N ALA A 237 2.74 16.69 -27.20
CA ALA A 237 2.56 15.57 -26.28
C ALA A 237 1.63 15.94 -25.11
N GLN A 238 1.78 17.13 -24.54
CA GLN A 238 0.87 17.63 -23.50
C GLN A 238 -0.57 17.68 -24.01
N GLU A 239 -0.83 18.18 -25.22
CA GLU A 239 -2.17 18.23 -25.81
C GLU A 239 -2.77 16.83 -26.00
N VAL A 240 -1.96 15.85 -26.45
CA VAL A 240 -2.39 14.44 -26.58
C VAL A 240 -2.79 13.88 -25.22
N LEU A 241 -1.94 14.02 -24.20
CA LEU A 241 -2.23 13.56 -22.84
C LEU A 241 -3.42 14.30 -22.24
N LYS A 242 -3.60 15.60 -22.53
CA LYS A 242 -4.72 16.41 -22.04
C LYS A 242 -6.03 15.93 -22.60
N ARG A 243 -6.06 15.68 -23.91
CA ARG A 243 -7.27 15.28 -24.63
C ARG A 243 -7.77 13.90 -24.21
N THR A 244 -6.87 12.97 -23.91
CA THR A 244 -7.23 11.56 -23.77
C THR A 244 -7.01 10.98 -22.36
N CYS A 245 -6.00 11.44 -21.63
CA CYS A 245 -5.57 10.82 -20.37
C CYS A 245 -5.93 11.65 -19.14
N TYR A 246 -5.79 12.98 -19.24
CA TYR A 246 -5.89 13.90 -18.11
C TYR A 246 -7.22 13.83 -17.36
N ARG A 247 -8.33 13.63 -18.07
CA ARG A 247 -9.67 13.52 -17.49
C ARG A 247 -9.70 12.54 -16.31
N CYS A 248 -9.12 11.34 -16.45
CA CYS A 248 -9.12 10.31 -15.40
C CYS A 248 -7.86 10.36 -14.51
N HIS A 249 -6.74 10.83 -15.06
CA HIS A 249 -5.43 10.78 -14.44
C HIS A 249 -4.87 12.15 -14.01
N GLY A 250 -5.75 13.05 -13.57
CA GLY A 250 -5.36 14.29 -12.91
C GLY A 250 -6.47 15.35 -12.78
N GLU A 251 -7.38 15.43 -13.75
CA GLU A 251 -8.39 16.49 -13.80
C GLU A 251 -9.26 16.52 -12.53
N SER A 252 -9.41 17.71 -11.94
CA SER A 252 -10.23 17.93 -10.75
C SER A 252 -9.88 17.01 -9.57
N GLY A 253 -8.62 16.56 -9.49
CA GLY A 253 -8.12 15.67 -8.44
C GLY A 253 -8.46 14.18 -8.64
N ARG A 254 -8.92 13.77 -9.83
CA ARG A 254 -9.17 12.35 -10.15
C ARG A 254 -7.87 11.55 -10.07
N VAL A 255 -7.96 10.33 -9.53
CA VAL A 255 -6.82 9.46 -9.23
C VAL A 255 -7.12 8.01 -9.62
N GLU A 256 -7.69 7.82 -10.81
CA GLU A 256 -8.04 6.48 -11.27
C GLU A 256 -6.81 5.58 -11.37
N GLY A 257 -6.91 4.37 -10.82
CA GLY A 257 -5.79 3.43 -10.74
C GLY A 257 -4.61 3.91 -9.89
N GLY A 258 -4.80 4.91 -9.02
CA GLY A 258 -3.72 5.48 -8.19
C GLY A 258 -2.79 6.45 -8.91
N PHE A 259 -3.14 6.86 -10.13
CA PHE A 259 -2.30 7.68 -11.00
C PHE A 259 -3.03 8.98 -11.37
N ASN A 260 -2.51 10.12 -10.90
CA ASN A 260 -3.10 11.46 -11.07
C ASN A 260 -2.08 12.53 -11.54
N PHE A 261 -0.92 12.11 -12.03
CA PHE A 261 0.20 13.00 -12.37
C PHE A 261 0.61 12.86 -13.84
N VAL A 262 -0.33 12.54 -14.73
CA VAL A 262 -0.05 12.38 -16.17
C VAL A 262 0.52 13.63 -16.83
N MET A 263 0.31 14.79 -16.20
CA MET A 263 0.81 16.10 -16.62
C MET A 263 2.14 16.50 -15.97
N ASN A 264 2.76 15.62 -15.17
CA ASN A 264 4.01 15.91 -14.47
C ASN A 264 5.14 15.04 -15.05
N THR A 265 5.89 15.60 -15.99
CA THR A 265 6.97 14.88 -16.69
C THR A 265 8.03 14.34 -15.74
N ALA A 266 8.45 15.13 -14.74
CA ALA A 266 9.42 14.69 -13.75
C ALA A 266 8.95 13.44 -13.00
N LYS A 267 7.68 13.39 -12.56
CA LYS A 267 7.11 12.20 -11.89
C LYS A 267 6.89 11.02 -12.84
N LEU A 268 6.58 11.27 -14.11
CA LEU A 268 6.52 10.22 -15.12
C LEU A 268 7.89 9.54 -15.28
N ILE A 269 8.97 10.33 -15.26
CA ILE A 269 10.35 9.82 -15.35
C ILE A 269 10.75 9.09 -14.08
N ASP A 270 10.60 9.72 -12.92
CA ASP A 270 11.00 9.17 -11.62
C ASP A 270 10.25 7.86 -11.29
N GLY A 271 8.97 7.79 -11.68
CA GLY A 271 8.16 6.59 -11.57
C GLY A 271 8.39 5.55 -12.67
N GLY A 272 9.33 5.75 -13.60
CA GLY A 272 9.59 4.83 -14.72
C GLY A 272 8.40 4.64 -15.68
N PHE A 273 7.44 5.57 -15.67
CA PHE A 273 6.36 5.61 -16.68
C PHE A 273 6.91 6.05 -18.03
N VAL A 274 7.87 6.96 -18.01
CA VAL A 274 8.63 7.43 -19.16
C VAL A 274 10.10 7.18 -18.88
N VAL A 275 10.83 6.66 -19.87
CA VAL A 275 12.29 6.57 -19.82
C VAL A 275 12.80 7.50 -20.92
N PRO A 276 13.39 8.66 -20.58
CA PRO A 276 13.88 9.61 -21.56
C PRO A 276 14.79 8.94 -22.61
N GLY A 277 14.55 9.23 -23.89
CA GLY A 277 15.26 8.65 -25.03
C GLY A 277 14.83 7.22 -25.41
N GLN A 278 14.00 6.55 -24.60
CA GLN A 278 13.63 5.13 -24.81
C GLN A 278 12.10 4.94 -24.80
N PRO A 279 11.41 5.19 -25.93
CA PRO A 279 9.95 5.10 -26.01
C PRO A 279 9.37 3.77 -25.52
N SER A 280 9.99 2.64 -25.84
CA SER A 280 9.48 1.29 -25.50
C SER A 280 9.73 0.85 -24.05
N ALA A 281 10.68 1.47 -23.33
CA ALA A 281 11.07 1.05 -21.98
C ALA A 281 10.06 1.51 -20.90
N GLY A 282 9.41 2.65 -21.12
CA GLY A 282 8.46 3.25 -20.18
C GLY A 282 7.14 2.47 -20.03
N ARG A 283 6.53 2.48 -18.83
CA ARG A 283 5.18 1.90 -18.62
C ARG A 283 4.08 2.59 -19.42
N LEU A 284 4.22 3.88 -19.71
CA LEU A 284 3.24 4.67 -20.46
C LEU A 284 3.05 4.08 -21.86
N MET A 285 4.11 4.03 -22.67
CA MET A 285 4.03 3.50 -24.04
C MET A 285 3.64 2.03 -24.07
N ARG A 286 4.15 1.19 -23.15
CA ARG A 286 3.73 -0.22 -23.08
C ARG A 286 2.21 -0.38 -22.90
N ARG A 287 1.60 0.43 -22.04
CA ARG A 287 0.14 0.40 -21.80
C ARG A 287 -0.65 0.87 -23.03
N LEU A 288 -0.13 1.87 -23.74
CA LEU A 288 -0.72 2.44 -24.96
C LEU A 288 -0.63 1.48 -26.15
N VAL A 289 0.56 0.90 -26.40
CA VAL A 289 0.81 -0.06 -27.48
C VAL A 289 0.04 -1.36 -27.27
N ASN A 290 -0.07 -1.84 -26.02
CA ASN A 290 -0.85 -3.04 -25.69
C ASN A 290 -2.37 -2.79 -25.66
N ASP A 291 -2.83 -1.58 -26.03
CA ASP A 291 -4.25 -1.19 -26.06
C ASP A 291 -4.99 -1.39 -24.73
N THR A 292 -4.24 -1.34 -23.62
CA THR A 292 -4.78 -1.50 -22.26
C THR A 292 -5.23 -0.18 -21.64
N MET A 293 -4.68 0.94 -22.11
CA MET A 293 -5.08 2.29 -21.72
C MET A 293 -5.25 3.20 -22.94
N PRO A 294 -6.33 4.00 -23.03
CA PRO A 294 -7.49 4.01 -22.12
C PRO A 294 -8.22 2.66 -22.08
N PRO A 295 -9.07 2.37 -21.06
CA PRO A 295 -9.89 1.16 -21.05
C PRO A 295 -10.73 1.06 -22.33
N ARG A 296 -11.05 -0.16 -22.78
CA ARG A 296 -11.75 -0.38 -24.07
C ARG A 296 -13.13 0.28 -24.17
N SER A 297 -13.77 0.55 -23.02
CA SER A 297 -15.04 1.27 -22.93
C SER A 297 -14.92 2.78 -23.15
N GLU A 298 -13.70 3.33 -23.07
CA GLU A 298 -13.47 4.77 -23.15
C GLU A 298 -13.19 5.22 -24.59
N SER A 299 -13.71 6.40 -24.94
CA SER A 299 -13.53 7.05 -26.23
C SER A 299 -13.46 8.57 -26.06
N PRO A 300 -12.70 9.30 -26.91
CA PRO A 300 -11.89 8.81 -28.04
C PRO A 300 -10.60 8.10 -27.59
N ARG A 301 -10.13 7.13 -28.38
CA ARG A 301 -8.81 6.51 -28.21
C ARG A 301 -7.75 7.30 -28.97
N LEU A 302 -6.48 7.09 -28.61
CA LEU A 302 -5.35 7.69 -29.33
C LEU A 302 -5.33 7.19 -30.78
N SER A 303 -5.06 8.10 -31.71
CA SER A 303 -4.76 7.76 -33.10
C SER A 303 -3.31 7.28 -33.25
N ALA A 304 -2.98 6.67 -34.39
CA ALA A 304 -1.58 6.33 -34.70
C ALA A 304 -0.66 7.57 -34.68
N ALA A 305 -1.17 8.72 -35.15
CA ALA A 305 -0.44 9.98 -35.09
C ALA A 305 -0.22 10.49 -33.65
N ASP A 306 -1.19 10.27 -32.75
CA ASP A 306 -1.03 10.62 -31.33
C ASP A 306 0.05 9.76 -30.67
N LEU A 307 0.13 8.47 -31.01
CA LEU A 307 1.19 7.58 -30.53
C LEU A 307 2.57 8.03 -31.04
N GLU A 308 2.67 8.41 -32.30
CA GLU A 308 3.91 8.92 -32.90
C GLU A 308 4.41 10.20 -32.21
N VAL A 309 3.50 11.13 -31.87
CA VAL A 309 3.83 12.33 -31.08
C VAL A 309 4.39 11.98 -29.71
N LEU A 310 3.79 11.01 -29.01
CA LEU A 310 4.28 10.59 -27.69
C LEU A 310 5.61 9.85 -27.78
N GLU A 311 5.79 9.00 -28.79
CA GLU A 311 7.07 8.34 -29.05
C GLU A 311 8.18 9.34 -29.33
N GLU A 312 7.92 10.34 -30.18
CA GLU A 312 8.89 11.37 -30.51
C GLU A 312 9.21 12.22 -29.28
N TRP A 313 8.20 12.64 -28.51
CA TRP A 313 8.43 13.36 -27.25
C TRP A 313 9.35 12.58 -26.30
N ILE A 314 9.13 11.28 -26.10
CA ILE A 314 10.00 10.46 -25.25
C ILE A 314 11.40 10.35 -25.86
N ARG A 315 11.50 10.14 -27.18
CA ARG A 315 12.77 10.05 -27.92
C ARG A 315 13.59 11.34 -27.81
N SER A 316 12.95 12.50 -27.83
CA SER A 316 13.59 13.81 -27.61
C SER A 316 13.98 14.07 -26.15
N GLY A 317 13.94 13.05 -25.28
CA GLY A 317 14.33 13.16 -23.88
C GLY A 317 13.19 13.55 -22.94
N ALA A 318 11.94 13.47 -23.39
CA ALA A 318 10.75 13.85 -22.64
C ALA A 318 10.87 15.29 -22.06
N PRO A 319 11.04 16.33 -22.90
CA PRO A 319 11.10 17.70 -22.43
C PRO A 319 9.84 18.06 -21.60
N ASP A 320 10.04 18.81 -20.52
CA ASP A 320 8.97 19.14 -19.57
C ASP A 320 7.84 19.93 -20.25
N PHE A 321 6.59 19.64 -19.87
CA PHE A 321 5.41 20.28 -20.45
C PHE A 321 5.29 21.73 -20.01
N ASN A 322 5.56 21.98 -18.72
CA ASN A 322 5.48 23.29 -18.10
C ASN A 322 6.61 23.36 -17.06
N PRO A 323 7.76 24.00 -17.35
CA PRO A 323 8.74 24.28 -16.31
C PRO A 323 8.04 25.10 -15.22
N VAL A 324 7.88 24.51 -14.04
CA VAL A 324 7.08 25.07 -12.94
C VAL A 324 7.73 26.37 -12.47
N ASP A 325 6.97 27.47 -12.42
CA ASP A 325 7.39 28.69 -11.72
C ASP A 325 7.72 28.34 -10.27
N GLU A 326 8.89 28.77 -9.78
CA GLU A 326 9.36 28.47 -8.44
C GLU A 326 8.30 28.92 -7.40
N ARG A 327 7.72 27.94 -6.69
CA ARG A 327 6.66 28.19 -5.71
C ARG A 327 7.19 29.01 -4.56
N LYS A 328 6.44 30.04 -4.16
CA LYS A 328 6.78 30.84 -2.99
C LYS A 328 6.52 30.05 -1.73
N LEU A 329 7.58 29.76 -0.97
CA LEU A 329 7.49 29.01 0.28
C LEU A 329 6.46 29.65 1.25
N ILE A 330 5.50 28.84 1.70
CA ILE A 330 4.58 29.20 2.78
C ILE A 330 5.26 28.82 4.09
N THR A 331 5.91 29.78 4.74
CA THR A 331 6.57 29.55 6.04
C THR A 331 5.54 29.35 7.16
N THR A 332 5.95 28.75 8.27
CA THR A 332 5.12 28.61 9.49
C THR A 332 4.53 29.95 9.93
N LYS A 333 5.33 31.02 9.88
CA LYS A 333 4.86 32.37 10.15
C LYS A 333 3.75 32.82 9.21
N VAL A 334 3.93 32.66 7.89
CA VAL A 334 2.92 33.04 6.89
C VAL A 334 1.64 32.24 7.09
N LEU A 335 1.75 30.94 7.37
CA LEU A 335 0.61 30.07 7.66
C LEU A 335 -0.19 30.59 8.87
N PHE A 336 0.46 30.86 10.00
CA PHE A 336 -0.24 31.32 11.20
C PHE A 336 -0.70 32.78 11.12
N ASP A 337 0.01 33.67 10.40
CA ASP A 337 -0.47 35.03 10.12
C ASP A 337 -1.78 35.00 9.31
N ARG A 338 -1.90 34.09 8.33
CA ARG A 338 -3.13 33.88 7.54
C ARG A 338 -4.27 33.34 8.40
N ILE A 339 -3.99 32.34 9.25
CA ILE A 339 -4.97 31.80 10.21
C ILE A 339 -5.43 32.88 11.19
N GLU A 340 -4.51 33.65 11.76
CA GLU A 340 -4.84 34.73 12.69
C GLU A 340 -5.73 35.78 12.03
N THR A 341 -5.39 36.19 10.80
CA THR A 341 -6.17 37.15 10.02
C THR A 341 -7.59 36.64 9.78
N ASP A 342 -7.73 35.36 9.41
CA ASP A 342 -9.02 34.71 9.22
C ASP A 342 -9.83 34.66 10.53
N LEU A 343 -9.24 34.21 11.64
CA LEU A 343 -9.88 34.18 12.97
C LEU A 343 -10.36 35.56 13.42
N ARG A 344 -9.59 36.62 13.15
CA ARG A 344 -9.97 37.99 13.49
C ARG A 344 -11.14 38.51 12.65
N SER A 345 -11.34 37.97 11.45
CA SER A 345 -12.51 38.28 10.61
C SER A 345 -13.80 37.63 11.10
N LEU A 346 -13.70 36.60 11.95
CA LEU A 346 -14.83 35.88 12.53
C LEU A 346 -15.34 36.55 13.81
N GLU A 347 -16.62 36.33 14.10
CA GLU A 347 -17.24 36.69 15.38
C GLU A 347 -16.56 35.95 16.54
N LYS A 348 -16.44 36.61 17.69
CA LYS A 348 -15.72 36.06 18.85
C LYS A 348 -16.23 34.67 19.26
N PHE A 349 -17.55 34.46 19.19
CA PHE A 349 -18.19 33.20 19.56
C PHE A 349 -17.88 32.04 18.60
N ASP A 350 -17.55 32.33 17.34
CA ASP A 350 -17.27 31.29 16.35
C ASP A 350 -15.82 30.78 16.40
N ARG A 351 -14.90 31.60 16.95
CA ARG A 351 -13.46 31.28 17.00
C ARG A 351 -13.17 30.02 17.83
N GLU A 352 -13.90 29.81 18.92
CA GLU A 352 -13.76 28.63 19.79
C GLU A 352 -14.01 27.31 19.04
N PHE A 353 -14.89 27.34 18.03
CA PHE A 353 -15.26 26.16 17.22
C PHE A 353 -14.48 26.05 15.91
N THR A 354 -13.67 27.05 15.58
CA THR A 354 -12.95 27.12 14.31
C THR A 354 -11.63 26.36 14.40
N ARG A 355 -11.39 25.46 13.45
CA ARG A 355 -10.15 24.68 13.30
C ARG A 355 -9.66 24.70 11.87
N TYR A 356 -8.39 24.35 11.67
CA TYR A 356 -7.75 24.41 10.36
C TYR A 356 -7.06 23.09 10.01
N PHE A 357 -7.20 22.65 8.76
CA PHE A 357 -6.35 21.63 8.17
C PHE A 357 -5.38 22.28 7.18
N THR A 358 -4.10 21.90 7.22
CA THR A 358 -3.09 22.42 6.30
C THR A 358 -2.53 21.36 5.36
N LEU A 359 -2.32 21.76 4.11
CA LEU A 359 -1.60 21.06 3.05
C LEU A 359 -0.38 21.87 2.57
N SER A 360 0.01 22.92 3.29
CA SER A 360 1.03 23.87 2.86
C SER A 360 2.41 23.21 2.74
N HIS A 361 2.71 22.20 3.54
CA HIS A 361 3.93 21.40 3.41
C HIS A 361 3.99 20.61 2.10
N LEU A 362 2.85 20.08 1.61
CA LEU A 362 2.80 19.43 0.30
C LEU A 362 3.00 20.44 -0.83
N TYR A 363 2.41 21.63 -0.69
CA TYR A 363 2.63 22.74 -1.62
C TYR A 363 4.11 23.12 -1.69
N ASN A 364 4.75 23.29 -0.52
CA ASN A 364 6.17 23.59 -0.37
C ASN A 364 7.08 22.47 -0.90
N ALA A 365 6.63 21.21 -0.83
CA ALA A 365 7.34 20.06 -1.39
C ALA A 365 7.25 19.97 -2.94
N GLY A 366 6.50 20.88 -3.58
CA GLY A 366 6.35 20.91 -5.03
C GLY A 366 5.30 19.92 -5.59
N ILE A 367 4.39 19.42 -4.75
CA ILE A 367 3.26 18.59 -5.21
C ILE A 367 2.33 19.43 -6.07
N SER A 368 1.97 18.98 -7.28
CA SER A 368 1.21 19.81 -8.25
C SER A 368 -0.18 20.21 -7.75
N ASP A 369 -0.79 21.21 -8.38
CA ASP A 369 -2.11 21.71 -7.96
C ASP A 369 -3.22 20.66 -8.15
N GLU A 370 -3.09 19.80 -9.17
CA GLU A 370 -3.97 18.66 -9.43
C GLU A 370 -3.86 17.63 -8.31
N GLU A 371 -2.64 17.33 -7.86
CA GLU A 371 -2.42 16.41 -6.75
C GLU A 371 -2.90 16.99 -5.43
N LEU A 372 -2.64 18.28 -5.17
CA LEU A 372 -3.21 18.99 -4.02
C LEU A 372 -4.73 18.98 -4.04
N GLN A 373 -5.35 19.03 -5.21
CA GLN A 373 -6.80 18.87 -5.34
C GLN A 373 -7.25 17.47 -4.90
N THR A 374 -6.51 16.40 -5.22
CA THR A 374 -6.80 15.06 -4.69
C THR A 374 -6.74 15.02 -3.17
N TYR A 375 -5.77 15.70 -2.54
CA TYR A 375 -5.70 15.81 -1.07
C TYR A 375 -6.90 16.56 -0.48
N ARG A 376 -7.33 17.68 -1.09
CA ARG A 376 -8.53 18.42 -0.68
C ARG A 376 -9.79 17.56 -0.76
N VAL A 377 -9.92 16.79 -1.85
CA VAL A 377 -11.04 15.86 -2.05
C VAL A 377 -11.02 14.73 -1.02
N ALA A 378 -9.85 14.12 -0.77
CA ALA A 378 -9.69 13.08 0.25
C ALA A 378 -10.10 13.59 1.64
N LEU A 379 -9.61 14.77 2.02
CA LEU A 379 -9.92 15.40 3.29
C LEU A 379 -11.42 15.73 3.41
N ALA A 380 -12.02 16.36 2.39
CA ALA A 380 -13.44 16.68 2.39
C ALA A 380 -14.32 15.43 2.48
N LYS A 381 -13.98 14.37 1.74
CA LYS A 381 -14.67 13.07 1.81
C LYS A 381 -14.56 12.49 3.22
N LEU A 382 -13.35 12.39 3.77
CA LEU A 382 -13.15 11.78 5.08
C LEU A 382 -13.79 12.57 6.23
N LEU A 383 -13.70 13.90 6.24
CA LEU A 383 -14.36 14.73 7.26
C LEU A 383 -15.86 14.46 7.32
N ASN A 384 -16.51 14.33 6.16
CA ASN A 384 -17.93 13.99 6.11
C ASN A 384 -18.21 12.53 6.47
N SER A 385 -17.33 11.59 6.11
CA SER A 385 -17.42 10.18 6.53
C SER A 385 -17.15 9.96 8.03
N LEU A 386 -16.65 10.99 8.73
CA LEU A 386 -16.44 11.01 10.17
C LEU A 386 -17.44 11.92 10.92
N SER A 387 -18.46 12.42 10.21
CA SER A 387 -19.45 13.36 10.74
C SER A 387 -20.76 12.66 11.11
N ARG A 388 -21.35 13.08 12.25
CA ARG A 388 -22.72 12.71 12.65
C ARG A 388 -23.73 13.83 12.36
N LYS A 389 -23.31 14.87 11.63
CA LYS A 389 -24.17 15.95 11.13
C LYS A 389 -24.95 15.46 9.89
N LYS A 390 -26.15 16.01 9.66
CA LYS A 390 -26.94 15.72 8.46
C LYS A 390 -26.45 16.55 7.28
N GLU A 391 -26.14 17.81 7.55
CA GLU A 391 -25.57 18.73 6.57
C GLU A 391 -24.12 18.34 6.27
N LEU A 392 -23.75 18.38 4.98
CA LEU A 392 -22.39 18.10 4.54
C LEU A 392 -21.52 19.36 4.66
N LEU A 393 -20.28 19.17 5.10
CA LEU A 393 -19.25 20.20 5.21
C LEU A 393 -18.46 20.31 3.90
N LYS A 394 -18.24 21.55 3.42
CA LYS A 394 -17.21 21.88 2.43
C LYS A 394 -16.11 22.68 3.14
N PRO A 395 -14.92 22.12 3.38
CA PRO A 395 -13.81 22.87 3.97
C PRO A 395 -13.49 24.12 3.14
N GLN A 396 -13.33 25.26 3.81
CA GLN A 396 -13.14 26.54 3.13
C GLN A 396 -11.65 26.88 3.06
N ALA A 397 -11.11 27.03 1.84
CA ALA A 397 -9.78 27.60 1.65
C ALA A 397 -9.77 29.08 2.07
N ILE A 398 -8.77 29.46 2.87
CA ILE A 398 -8.58 30.85 3.33
C ILE A 398 -7.38 31.53 2.66
N ASP A 399 -6.66 30.80 1.80
CA ASP A 399 -5.48 31.26 1.08
C ASP A 399 -5.60 31.06 -0.44
N PRO A 400 -4.91 31.87 -1.27
CA PRO A 400 -4.94 31.75 -2.72
C PRO A 400 -4.49 30.38 -3.24
N GLU A 401 -3.51 29.77 -2.56
CA GLU A 401 -2.95 28.46 -2.91
C GLU A 401 -3.87 27.30 -2.50
N GLN A 402 -4.96 27.57 -1.78
CA GLN A 402 -5.92 26.59 -1.27
C GLN A 402 -5.25 25.48 -0.44
N THR A 403 -4.35 25.88 0.45
CA THR A 403 -3.59 24.96 1.32
C THR A 403 -4.01 25.03 2.77
N ILE A 404 -4.73 26.08 3.19
CA ILE A 404 -5.22 26.25 4.57
C ILE A 404 -6.75 26.20 4.55
N LEU A 405 -7.30 25.14 5.14
CA LEU A 405 -8.71 24.79 5.03
C LEU A 405 -9.38 24.96 6.40
N ARG A 406 -10.26 25.95 6.50
CA ARG A 406 -11.08 26.19 7.68
C ARG A 406 -12.23 25.20 7.79
N VAL A 407 -12.46 24.71 9.00
CA VAL A 407 -13.63 23.91 9.40
C VAL A 407 -14.23 24.45 10.70
N ASP A 408 -15.55 24.29 10.85
CA ASP A 408 -16.27 24.56 12.11
C ASP A 408 -16.69 23.22 12.71
N LEU A 409 -16.23 22.92 13.93
CA LEU A 409 -16.50 21.64 14.60
C LEU A 409 -18.00 21.35 14.76
N ARG A 410 -18.84 22.37 14.92
CA ARG A 410 -20.30 22.23 15.06
C ARG A 410 -20.94 21.68 13.78
N GLN A 411 -20.34 21.95 12.62
CA GLN A 411 -20.78 21.42 11.32
C GLN A 411 -20.44 19.94 11.14
N LEU A 412 -19.63 19.36 12.03
CA LEU A 412 -19.32 17.92 12.05
C LEU A 412 -20.01 17.20 13.22
N LYS A 413 -20.67 17.94 14.11
CA LYS A 413 -21.04 17.51 15.47
C LYS A 413 -19.84 17.02 16.28
N TRP A 414 -18.69 17.66 16.10
CA TRP A 414 -17.53 17.43 16.94
C TRP A 414 -17.47 18.45 18.06
N ASP A 415 -16.88 18.06 19.17
CA ASP A 415 -16.60 18.93 20.31
C ASP A 415 -15.08 19.05 20.53
N SER A 416 -14.69 19.76 21.59
CA SER A 416 -13.29 19.90 21.97
C SER A 416 -12.62 18.57 22.32
N LYS A 417 -13.36 17.56 22.79
CA LYS A 417 -12.81 16.24 23.12
C LYS A 417 -12.49 15.45 21.85
N THR A 418 -13.32 15.53 20.82
CA THR A 418 -13.02 14.93 19.51
C THR A 418 -11.77 15.57 18.91
N TRP A 419 -11.65 16.90 18.95
CA TRP A 419 -10.46 17.59 18.46
C TRP A 419 -9.21 17.24 19.27
N GLN A 420 -9.33 17.17 20.60
CA GLN A 420 -8.23 16.76 21.46
C GLN A 420 -7.76 15.34 21.15
N ALA A 421 -8.67 14.40 20.87
CA ALA A 421 -8.32 13.05 20.46
C ALA A 421 -7.49 13.01 19.16
N ILE A 422 -7.76 13.93 18.23
CA ILE A 422 -6.97 14.09 17.00
C ILE A 422 -5.57 14.59 17.37
N ILE A 423 -5.46 15.65 18.17
CA ILE A 423 -4.16 16.19 18.60
C ILE A 423 -3.33 15.15 19.36
N ASP A 424 -3.95 14.40 20.27
CA ASP A 424 -3.29 13.36 21.06
C ASP A 424 -2.64 12.29 20.17
N ALA A 425 -3.25 11.99 19.02
CA ALA A 425 -2.75 11.04 18.04
C ALA A 425 -1.70 11.64 17.07
N ASP A 426 -1.59 12.97 16.98
CA ASP A 426 -0.80 13.67 15.97
C ASP A 426 0.71 13.68 16.31
N PRO A 427 1.57 12.99 15.56
CA PRO A 427 3.03 13.05 15.76
C PRO A 427 3.61 14.43 15.43
N TYR A 428 2.89 15.25 14.66
CA TYR A 428 3.27 16.60 14.30
C TYR A 428 2.78 17.66 15.30
N ALA A 429 2.00 17.28 16.31
CA ALA A 429 1.56 18.20 17.36
C ALA A 429 2.76 18.77 18.13
N VAL A 430 3.05 20.04 17.87
CA VAL A 430 4.08 20.84 18.54
C VAL A 430 3.55 22.25 18.78
N ARG A 431 4.11 22.96 19.76
CA ARG A 431 3.75 24.35 20.04
C ARG A 431 4.62 25.27 19.19
N PHE A 432 4.14 25.63 18.01
CA PHE A 432 4.81 26.60 17.16
C PHE A 432 4.78 27.99 17.81
N HIS A 433 5.91 28.68 17.82
CA HIS A 433 6.01 30.03 18.39
C HIS A 433 5.05 31.03 17.71
N ASP A 434 4.88 30.89 16.38
CA ASP A 434 3.99 31.74 15.58
C ASP A 434 2.49 31.45 15.82
N ALA A 435 2.14 30.30 16.41
CA ALA A 435 0.76 29.89 16.61
C ALA A 435 0.09 30.52 17.84
N LYS A 436 0.86 31.12 18.76
CA LYS A 436 0.38 31.55 20.08
C LYS A 436 -0.91 32.39 20.02
N ARG A 437 -0.98 33.38 19.12
CA ARG A 437 -2.17 34.23 18.97
C ARG A 437 -3.37 33.46 18.44
N CYS A 438 -3.15 32.50 17.53
CA CYS A 438 -4.21 31.62 17.05
C CYS A 438 -4.73 30.72 18.18
N SER A 439 -3.83 30.20 19.03
CA SER A 439 -4.23 29.39 20.19
C SER A 439 -5.07 30.18 21.19
N GLU A 440 -4.67 31.42 21.50
CA GLU A 440 -5.43 32.33 22.38
C GLU A 440 -6.81 32.69 21.80
N LEU A 441 -6.89 32.92 20.48
CA LEU A 441 -8.15 33.28 19.82
C LEU A 441 -9.15 32.11 19.75
N THR A 442 -8.66 30.87 19.70
CA THR A 442 -9.47 29.65 19.56
C THR A 442 -9.70 28.91 20.86
N ASP A 443 -9.05 29.33 21.96
CA ASP A 443 -8.95 28.58 23.22
C ASP A 443 -8.52 27.12 23.01
N CYS A 444 -7.52 26.93 22.14
CA CYS A 444 -7.04 25.61 21.73
C CYS A 444 -5.53 25.66 21.48
N GLU A 445 -4.74 24.84 22.16
CA GLU A 445 -3.28 24.89 22.02
C GLU A 445 -2.81 24.62 20.59
N VAL A 446 -3.42 23.62 19.92
CA VAL A 446 -3.10 23.23 18.54
C VAL A 446 -4.35 23.39 17.66
N PRO A 447 -4.59 24.59 17.09
CA PRO A 447 -5.80 24.85 16.28
C PRO A 447 -5.67 24.38 14.82
N SER A 448 -4.50 23.89 14.41
CA SER A 448 -4.23 23.43 13.04
C SER A 448 -3.57 22.05 13.01
N VAL A 449 -4.02 21.20 12.08
CA VAL A 449 -3.56 19.82 11.88
C VAL A 449 -3.18 19.61 10.42
N ARG A 450 -2.18 18.77 10.15
CA ARG A 450 -1.82 18.39 8.77
C ARG A 450 -2.90 17.50 8.14
N GLY A 451 -3.42 17.92 6.98
CA GLY A 451 -4.54 17.26 6.32
C GLY A 451 -4.20 15.87 5.78
N ASP A 452 -2.98 15.66 5.26
CA ASP A 452 -2.50 14.35 4.78
C ASP A 452 -2.37 13.33 5.90
N TRP A 453 -1.76 13.72 7.02
CA TRP A 453 -1.68 12.88 8.21
C TRP A 453 -3.06 12.56 8.77
N PHE A 454 -3.94 13.57 8.87
CA PHE A 454 -5.30 13.34 9.35
C PHE A 454 -6.04 12.35 8.46
N VAL A 455 -5.95 12.49 7.13
CA VAL A 455 -6.56 11.56 6.17
C VAL A 455 -6.06 10.14 6.38
N HIS A 456 -4.75 9.96 6.53
CA HIS A 456 -4.16 8.65 6.80
C HIS A 456 -4.61 8.07 8.15
N LYS A 457 -4.48 8.83 9.24
CA LYS A 457 -4.67 8.31 10.60
C LYS A 457 -6.13 8.22 11.04
N ALA A 458 -6.97 9.20 10.68
CA ALA A 458 -8.37 9.24 11.09
C ALA A 458 -9.26 8.28 10.27
N ALA A 459 -8.78 7.78 9.13
CA ALA A 459 -9.42 6.70 8.39
C ALA A 459 -9.16 5.31 9.00
N GLN A 460 -8.36 5.22 10.07
CA GLN A 460 -7.90 3.96 10.66
C GLN A 460 -8.14 3.91 12.18
N PRO A 461 -8.22 2.70 12.78
CA PRO A 461 -8.29 2.54 14.22
C PRO A 461 -7.02 3.04 14.93
N GLU A 462 -7.09 3.41 16.21
CA GLU A 462 -8.29 3.56 17.05
C GLU A 462 -9.03 4.89 16.81
N LEU A 463 -8.37 5.86 16.16
CA LEU A 463 -8.87 7.23 16.02
C LEU A 463 -10.21 7.27 15.26
N TYR A 464 -10.34 6.46 14.21
CA TYR A 464 -11.60 6.29 13.46
C TYR A 464 -12.78 5.93 14.37
N HIS A 465 -12.62 4.91 15.22
CA HIS A 465 -13.69 4.47 16.13
C HIS A 465 -14.00 5.52 17.19
N ARG A 466 -12.98 6.22 17.68
CA ARG A 466 -13.15 7.28 18.68
C ARG A 466 -13.92 8.48 18.13
N ILE A 467 -13.63 8.91 16.90
CA ILE A 467 -14.34 10.04 16.26
C ILE A 467 -15.80 9.68 15.94
N LEU A 468 -16.05 8.49 15.39
CA LEU A 468 -17.42 8.04 15.09
C LEU A 468 -18.16 7.48 16.30
N GLU A 469 -17.48 7.39 17.45
CA GLU A 469 -17.94 6.82 18.71
C GLU A 469 -18.56 5.42 18.50
N ILE A 470 -17.83 4.54 17.82
CA ILE A 470 -18.27 3.18 17.52
C ILE A 470 -18.10 2.31 18.77
N PRO A 471 -19.18 1.74 19.36
CA PRO A 471 -19.09 0.91 20.56
C PRO A 471 -18.31 -0.39 20.32
N ASP A 472 -17.83 -1.00 21.41
CA ASP A 472 -17.04 -2.23 21.36
C ASP A 472 -17.82 -3.50 21.02
N THR A 473 -19.15 -3.43 20.95
CA THR A 473 -20.01 -4.56 20.61
C THR A 473 -21.11 -4.19 19.62
N LEU A 474 -21.50 -5.17 18.79
CA LEU A 474 -22.59 -5.05 17.83
C LEU A 474 -23.90 -4.68 18.53
N ASP A 475 -24.23 -5.30 19.66
CA ASP A 475 -25.47 -5.01 20.40
C ASP A 475 -25.52 -3.54 20.87
N ALA A 476 -24.41 -3.02 21.42
CA ALA A 476 -24.33 -1.63 21.84
C ALA A 476 -24.42 -0.68 20.64
N PHE A 477 -23.81 -1.06 19.51
CA PHE A 477 -23.90 -0.31 18.26
C PHE A 477 -25.32 -0.27 17.69
N LEU A 478 -26.00 -1.43 17.59
CA LEU A 478 -27.38 -1.52 17.10
C LEU A 478 -28.34 -0.69 17.96
N LYS A 479 -28.16 -0.70 19.28
CA LYS A 479 -28.93 0.15 20.20
C LYS A 479 -28.67 1.63 19.94
N LYS A 480 -27.41 2.02 19.70
CA LYS A 480 -27.04 3.40 19.36
C LYS A 480 -27.68 3.85 18.04
N GLU A 481 -27.67 3.00 17.02
CA GLU A 481 -28.25 3.28 15.69
C GLU A 481 -29.77 3.04 15.61
N SER A 482 -30.41 2.64 16.72
CA SER A 482 -31.85 2.33 16.81
C SER A 482 -32.31 1.26 15.81
N VAL A 483 -31.50 0.22 15.60
CA VAL A 483 -31.80 -0.92 14.73
C VAL A 483 -32.12 -2.15 15.58
N ASP A 484 -33.24 -2.82 15.27
CA ASP A 484 -33.66 -4.07 15.92
C ASP A 484 -33.72 -5.18 14.88
N ILE A 485 -32.67 -6.00 14.85
CA ILE A 485 -32.50 -7.11 13.90
C ILE A 485 -33.63 -8.14 14.06
N THR A 486 -33.91 -8.56 15.31
CA THR A 486 -34.92 -9.58 15.60
C THR A 486 -36.29 -9.15 15.15
N ARG A 487 -36.68 -7.89 15.44
CA ARG A 487 -37.94 -7.31 14.97
C ARG A 487 -37.98 -7.26 13.43
N ASN A 488 -36.91 -6.77 12.80
CA ASN A 488 -36.86 -6.64 11.34
C ASN A 488 -36.99 -7.99 10.61
N ILE A 489 -36.37 -9.04 11.14
CA ILE A 489 -36.52 -10.42 10.61
C ILE A 489 -37.96 -10.91 10.80
N ARG A 490 -38.51 -10.77 12.01
CA ARG A 490 -39.88 -11.21 12.34
C ARG A 490 -40.94 -10.53 11.48
N GLU A 491 -40.78 -9.23 11.26
CA GLU A 491 -41.69 -8.40 10.45
C GLU A 491 -41.45 -8.54 8.95
N GLY A 492 -40.35 -9.20 8.54
CA GLY A 492 -40.02 -9.42 7.13
C GLY A 492 -39.54 -8.15 6.42
N THR A 493 -39.01 -7.19 7.17
CA THR A 493 -38.37 -5.98 6.61
C THR A 493 -36.88 -6.19 6.37
N ALA A 494 -36.27 -7.21 6.98
CA ALA A 494 -34.92 -7.65 6.64
C ALA A 494 -34.87 -8.30 5.25
N LEU A 495 -33.74 -8.10 4.56
CA LEU A 495 -33.43 -8.71 3.26
C LEU A 495 -32.09 -9.42 3.33
N ARG A 496 -31.97 -10.55 2.64
CA ARG A 496 -30.75 -11.34 2.57
C ARG A 496 -30.37 -11.69 1.14
N ALA A 497 -29.07 -11.79 0.90
CA ALA A 497 -28.49 -12.42 -0.27
C ALA A 497 -27.28 -13.27 0.12
N GLY A 498 -27.32 -14.56 -0.23
CA GLY A 498 -26.22 -15.50 0.00
C GLY A 498 -25.61 -15.97 -1.32
N PHE A 499 -24.29 -16.12 -1.34
CA PHE A 499 -23.54 -16.50 -2.54
C PHE A 499 -22.30 -17.32 -2.16
N ASN A 500 -21.89 -18.25 -3.03
CA ASN A 500 -20.70 -19.08 -2.80
C ASN A 500 -19.38 -18.33 -3.00
N GLU A 501 -19.33 -17.40 -3.96
CA GLU A 501 -18.11 -16.69 -4.35
C GLU A 501 -18.20 -15.20 -3.96
N SER A 502 -17.45 -14.80 -2.93
CA SER A 502 -17.54 -13.44 -2.38
C SER A 502 -16.62 -12.43 -3.06
N GLY A 503 -15.48 -12.88 -3.60
CA GLY A 503 -14.41 -12.03 -4.14
C GLY A 503 -13.50 -11.39 -3.10
N VAL A 504 -13.78 -11.54 -1.79
CA VAL A 504 -12.98 -10.99 -0.66
C VAL A 504 -12.57 -12.09 0.33
N SER A 505 -13.40 -13.12 0.47
CA SER A 505 -13.14 -14.38 1.17
C SER A 505 -13.15 -15.55 0.18
N ALA A 506 -12.41 -16.60 0.49
CA ALA A 506 -12.39 -17.86 -0.27
C ALA A 506 -13.62 -18.76 -0.01
N ASN A 507 -14.53 -18.33 0.88
CA ASN A 507 -15.70 -19.10 1.33
C ASN A 507 -17.02 -18.37 1.00
N ASN A 508 -18.14 -19.09 1.16
CA ASN A 508 -19.48 -18.53 1.00
C ASN A 508 -19.69 -17.33 1.94
N ARG A 509 -20.50 -16.34 1.54
CA ARG A 509 -20.80 -15.14 2.35
C ARG A 509 -22.29 -14.82 2.27
N LEU A 510 -22.81 -14.28 3.37
CA LEU A 510 -24.17 -13.75 3.45
C LEU A 510 -24.09 -12.24 3.66
N ILE A 511 -24.93 -11.48 2.96
CA ILE A 511 -25.22 -10.09 3.30
C ILE A 511 -26.68 -9.95 3.74
N GLU A 512 -26.90 -9.17 4.78
CA GLU A 512 -28.19 -8.90 5.39
C GLU A 512 -28.40 -7.39 5.51
N ARG A 513 -29.57 -6.91 5.10
CA ARG A 513 -29.94 -5.50 5.14
C ARG A 513 -31.05 -5.26 6.15
N HIS A 514 -30.88 -4.19 6.92
CA HIS A 514 -31.87 -3.63 7.82
C HIS A 514 -32.12 -2.16 7.48
N SER A 515 -33.38 -1.73 7.62
CA SER A 515 -33.69 -0.30 7.60
C SER A 515 -33.19 0.35 8.89
N SER A 516 -32.59 1.53 8.77
CA SER A 516 -32.18 2.37 9.89
C SER A 516 -32.80 3.77 9.77
N PRO A 517 -32.89 4.56 10.86
CA PRO A 517 -33.39 5.94 10.80
C PRO A 517 -32.62 6.83 9.83
N HIS A 518 -31.38 6.46 9.52
CA HIS A 518 -30.48 7.21 8.64
C HIS A 518 -30.31 6.55 7.28
N GLY A 519 -31.09 5.53 6.90
CA GLY A 519 -30.97 4.83 5.63
C GLY A 519 -30.96 3.31 5.83
N ALA A 520 -29.79 2.71 5.68
CA ALA A 520 -29.61 1.27 5.83
C ALA A 520 -28.46 0.94 6.79
N LEU A 521 -28.58 -0.23 7.41
CA LEU A 521 -27.51 -0.95 8.08
C LEU A 521 -27.37 -2.31 7.41
N TRP A 522 -26.16 -2.62 6.97
CA TRP A 522 -25.78 -3.84 6.29
C TRP A 522 -24.87 -4.66 7.18
N ILE A 523 -25.08 -5.97 7.20
CA ILE A 523 -24.27 -6.93 7.95
C ILE A 523 -23.79 -7.98 6.95
N SER A 524 -22.49 -8.21 6.90
CA SER A 524 -21.96 -9.44 6.32
C SER A 524 -21.72 -10.48 7.39
N TYR A 525 -21.90 -11.74 7.01
CA TYR A 525 -21.46 -12.87 7.78
C TYR A 525 -20.42 -13.62 6.96
N ASP A 526 -19.22 -13.72 7.53
CA ASP A 526 -18.03 -14.29 6.90
C ASP A 526 -17.70 -15.65 7.54
N PHE A 527 -17.19 -16.57 6.73
CA PHE A 527 -17.03 -17.98 7.09
C PHE A 527 -15.58 -18.42 6.85
N ALA A 528 -15.02 -19.20 7.77
CA ALA A 528 -13.69 -19.78 7.65
C ALA A 528 -13.68 -21.13 6.88
N GLY A 529 -14.85 -21.62 6.46
CA GLY A 529 -14.99 -22.81 5.62
C GLY A 529 -16.41 -23.00 5.09
N ASN A 530 -16.63 -24.01 4.27
CA ASN A 530 -17.90 -24.27 3.57
C ASN A 530 -18.60 -25.57 4.01
N GLU A 531 -18.23 -26.11 5.18
CA GLU A 531 -18.66 -27.42 5.68
C GLU A 531 -19.61 -27.31 6.88
N GLY A 532 -20.40 -28.36 7.11
CA GLY A 532 -21.35 -28.42 8.23
C GLY A 532 -22.28 -27.20 8.24
N ARG A 533 -22.44 -26.57 9.41
CA ARG A 533 -23.28 -25.37 9.59
C ARG A 533 -22.66 -24.09 9.02
N ARG A 534 -21.46 -24.15 8.46
CA ARG A 534 -20.83 -23.03 7.73
C ARG A 534 -21.21 -23.04 6.25
N ASN A 535 -21.86 -24.10 5.79
CA ASN A 535 -22.42 -24.18 4.44
C ASN A 535 -23.74 -23.39 4.35
N LEU A 536 -23.66 -22.16 3.84
CA LEU A 536 -24.80 -21.24 3.76
C LEU A 536 -25.95 -21.78 2.91
N MET A 537 -25.65 -22.53 1.85
CA MET A 537 -26.67 -23.10 0.96
C MET A 537 -27.52 -24.18 1.66
N SER A 538 -26.98 -24.79 2.70
CA SER A 538 -27.69 -25.80 3.52
C SER A 538 -28.34 -25.20 4.76
N HIS A 539 -27.80 -24.09 5.29
CA HIS A 539 -28.22 -23.49 6.57
C HIS A 539 -28.53 -21.97 6.48
N PRO A 540 -29.49 -21.52 5.64
CA PRO A 540 -29.65 -20.09 5.34
C PRO A 540 -30.47 -19.28 6.36
N LEU A 541 -30.97 -19.87 7.46
CA LEU A 541 -31.94 -19.18 8.33
C LEU A 541 -31.33 -18.08 9.22
N GLY A 542 -30.01 -17.93 9.30
CA GLY A 542 -29.36 -16.94 10.14
C GLY A 542 -28.36 -17.56 11.11
N PRO A 543 -27.59 -16.74 11.83
CA PRO A 543 -26.67 -17.24 12.84
C PRO A 543 -27.45 -17.89 14.01
N GLY A 544 -26.94 -18.99 14.56
CA GLY A 544 -27.53 -19.61 15.75
C GLY A 544 -27.04 -21.03 16.01
N SER A 545 -27.81 -21.82 16.76
CA SER A 545 -27.46 -23.20 17.15
C SER A 545 -28.32 -24.29 16.51
N ASP A 546 -29.44 -23.92 15.88
CA ASP A 546 -30.37 -24.88 15.29
C ASP A 546 -29.81 -25.49 14.00
N SER A 547 -30.32 -26.66 13.60
CA SER A 547 -29.84 -27.43 12.45
C SER A 547 -30.12 -26.79 11.09
N GLN A 548 -30.82 -25.66 11.03
CA GLN A 548 -31.04 -24.86 9.81
C GLN A 548 -30.39 -23.47 9.91
N GLN A 549 -29.78 -23.14 11.04
CA GLN A 549 -29.03 -21.91 11.31
C GLN A 549 -27.54 -22.13 11.05
N PHE A 550 -26.85 -21.09 10.60
CA PHE A 550 -25.44 -21.16 10.30
C PHE A 550 -24.56 -20.75 11.48
N GLU A 551 -23.29 -21.12 11.37
CA GLU A 551 -22.19 -20.63 12.20
C GLU A 551 -21.29 -19.76 11.33
N HIS A 552 -20.90 -18.57 11.82
CA HIS A 552 -20.01 -17.65 11.13
C HIS A 552 -18.80 -17.32 12.00
N ASP A 553 -17.73 -16.80 11.39
CA ASP A 553 -16.45 -16.56 12.04
C ASP A 553 -16.15 -15.05 12.20
N GLY A 554 -16.86 -14.18 11.47
CA GLY A 554 -16.77 -12.74 11.59
C GLY A 554 -17.82 -12.02 10.75
N GLY A 555 -17.68 -10.70 10.65
CA GLY A 555 -18.56 -9.88 9.83
C GLY A 555 -18.11 -8.43 9.69
N GLU A 556 -18.69 -7.75 8.70
CA GLU A 556 -18.56 -6.33 8.45
C GLU A 556 -19.94 -5.67 8.57
N ILE A 557 -19.99 -4.53 9.24
CA ILE A 557 -21.16 -3.69 9.36
C ILE A 557 -20.92 -2.42 8.53
N ILE A 558 -21.77 -2.20 7.53
CA ILE A 558 -21.78 -0.95 6.75
C ILE A 558 -23.05 -0.20 7.09
N PHE A 559 -22.91 1.00 7.64
CA PHE A 559 -24.06 1.76 8.11
C PHE A 559 -24.11 3.15 7.49
N SER A 560 -25.34 3.59 7.24
CA SER A 560 -25.61 4.94 6.75
C SER A 560 -25.43 5.99 7.85
N LEU A 561 -24.60 7.00 7.57
CA LEU A 561 -24.50 8.21 8.37
C LEU A 561 -25.68 9.16 8.08
N PRO A 562 -26.00 10.11 8.99
CA PRO A 562 -27.10 11.06 8.81
C PRO A 562 -26.97 11.91 7.53
N ASN A 563 -25.75 12.20 7.09
CA ASN A 563 -25.44 12.94 5.85
C ASN A 563 -25.46 12.08 4.57
N GLY A 564 -25.76 10.78 4.69
CA GLY A 564 -25.85 9.86 3.56
C GLY A 564 -24.55 9.22 3.12
N LEU A 565 -23.41 9.58 3.73
CA LEU A 565 -22.18 8.80 3.60
C LEU A 565 -22.25 7.53 4.46
N GLN A 566 -21.18 6.73 4.45
CA GLN A 566 -21.11 5.43 5.10
C GLN A 566 -20.06 5.42 6.22
N GLY A 567 -20.36 4.69 7.28
CA GLY A 567 -19.40 4.25 8.29
C GLY A 567 -19.27 2.72 8.30
N TYR A 568 -18.19 2.23 8.92
CA TYR A 568 -17.79 0.83 8.86
C TYR A 568 -17.38 0.30 10.24
N MET A 569 -17.72 -0.95 10.51
CA MET A 569 -17.32 -1.65 11.74
C MET A 569 -17.06 -3.13 11.43
N LEU A 570 -15.90 -3.64 11.82
CA LEU A 570 -15.60 -5.07 11.78
C LEU A 570 -15.97 -5.71 13.11
N ILE A 571 -16.44 -6.96 13.06
CA ILE A 571 -16.79 -7.76 14.23
C ILE A 571 -16.29 -9.20 14.16
N ASP A 572 -16.01 -9.79 15.32
CA ASP A 572 -15.84 -11.24 15.44
C ASP A 572 -17.18 -11.99 15.47
N ALA A 573 -17.14 -13.32 15.51
CA ALA A 573 -18.33 -14.18 15.62
C ALA A 573 -19.22 -13.92 16.85
N LYS A 574 -18.69 -13.24 17.89
CA LYS A 574 -19.43 -12.89 19.11
C LYS A 574 -19.96 -11.46 19.06
N GLY A 575 -19.76 -10.75 17.96
CA GLY A 575 -20.16 -9.36 17.80
C GLY A 575 -19.23 -8.37 18.53
N LYS A 576 -18.03 -8.78 18.94
CA LYS A 576 -17.03 -7.84 19.48
C LYS A 576 -16.40 -7.07 18.33
N ARG A 577 -16.26 -5.75 18.47
CA ARG A 577 -15.59 -4.87 17.51
C ARG A 577 -14.13 -5.28 17.32
N LEU A 578 -13.68 -5.25 16.08
CA LEU A 578 -12.30 -5.46 15.66
C LEU A 578 -11.72 -4.20 15.01
N ASP A 579 -10.42 -4.03 15.16
CA ASP A 579 -9.66 -3.00 14.46
C ASP A 579 -9.21 -3.52 13.08
N GLU A 580 -8.84 -4.79 13.01
CA GLU A 580 -8.44 -5.48 11.79
C GLU A 580 -9.16 -6.84 11.64
N GLY A 581 -9.49 -7.19 10.40
CA GLY A 581 -10.07 -8.48 10.05
C GLY A 581 -8.99 -9.57 9.97
N PRO A 582 -9.22 -10.78 10.52
CA PRO A 582 -8.24 -11.86 10.45
C PRO A 582 -8.01 -12.33 9.01
N VAL A 583 -6.75 -12.42 8.59
CA VAL A 583 -6.36 -12.74 7.20
C VAL A 583 -6.78 -14.14 6.75
N GLU A 584 -7.03 -15.05 7.67
CA GLU A 584 -7.56 -16.38 7.39
C GLU A 584 -9.05 -16.35 6.97
N ILE A 585 -9.76 -15.26 7.26
CA ILE A 585 -11.18 -15.08 6.96
C ILE A 585 -11.37 -14.14 5.75
N VAL A 586 -10.71 -12.98 5.78
CA VAL A 586 -10.83 -11.91 4.76
C VAL A 586 -9.47 -11.28 4.48
N LYS A 587 -9.22 -10.88 3.21
CA LYS A 587 -7.96 -10.25 2.82
C LYS A 587 -8.19 -9.01 1.98
N ASP A 588 -7.36 -7.99 2.18
CA ASP A 588 -7.27 -6.83 1.30
C ASP A 588 -5.93 -6.87 0.53
N PRO A 589 -5.90 -7.35 -0.72
CA PRO A 589 -4.66 -7.45 -1.47
C PRO A 589 -4.04 -6.09 -1.83
N LYS A 590 -4.77 -4.98 -1.62
CA LYS A 590 -4.23 -3.63 -1.83
C LYS A 590 -3.34 -3.21 -0.65
N GLN A 591 -3.60 -3.72 0.56
CA GLN A 591 -2.80 -3.44 1.75
C GLN A 591 -1.52 -4.27 1.76
N ALA A 592 -0.42 -3.67 2.22
CA ALA A 592 0.90 -4.32 2.22
C ALA A 592 0.96 -5.58 3.10
N ASP A 593 0.19 -5.60 4.20
CA ASP A 593 0.09 -6.71 5.15
C ASP A 593 -1.09 -7.66 4.85
N ALA A 594 -1.84 -7.39 3.78
CA ALA A 594 -3.08 -8.06 3.40
C ALA A 594 -4.23 -8.02 4.43
N HIS A 595 -4.09 -7.28 5.54
CA HIS A 595 -5.12 -7.18 6.56
C HIS A 595 -6.23 -6.22 6.12
N VAL A 596 -7.46 -6.52 6.52
CA VAL A 596 -8.59 -5.61 6.33
C VAL A 596 -8.64 -4.67 7.53
N HIS A 597 -8.12 -3.45 7.38
CA HIS A 597 -8.14 -2.44 8.44
C HIS A 597 -9.48 -1.69 8.44
N ASN A 598 -10.20 -1.71 9.56
CA ASN A 598 -11.52 -1.09 9.63
C ASN A 598 -11.47 0.40 9.28
N GLY A 599 -12.42 0.89 8.49
CA GLY A 599 -12.36 2.24 7.95
C GLY A 599 -11.62 2.28 6.62
N ILE A 600 -10.29 2.30 6.60
CA ILE A 600 -9.50 2.56 5.37
C ILE A 600 -9.71 1.50 4.28
N SER A 601 -9.71 0.20 4.61
CA SER A 601 -9.95 -0.87 3.63
C SER A 601 -11.40 -0.85 3.17
N CYS A 602 -12.34 -0.60 4.08
CA CYS A 602 -13.76 -0.51 3.76
C CYS A 602 -14.06 0.69 2.84
N ILE A 603 -13.49 1.86 3.11
CA ILE A 603 -13.57 3.06 2.27
C ILE A 603 -12.97 2.78 0.87
N SER A 604 -11.83 2.09 0.81
CA SER A 604 -11.18 1.66 -0.45
C SER A 604 -12.07 0.77 -1.32
N CYS A 605 -12.80 -0.16 -0.71
CA CYS A 605 -13.69 -1.07 -1.41
C CYS A 605 -15.03 -0.41 -1.77
N HIS A 606 -15.61 0.34 -0.84
CA HIS A 606 -16.94 0.96 -0.95
C HIS A 606 -16.88 2.41 -1.42
N TYR A 607 -15.87 2.76 -2.22
CA TYR A 607 -15.62 4.12 -2.69
C TYR A 607 -16.79 4.73 -3.48
N ALA A 608 -17.61 3.88 -4.11
CA ALA A 608 -18.81 4.22 -4.88
C ALA A 608 -20.13 3.81 -4.19
N GLY A 609 -20.08 3.35 -2.94
CA GLY A 609 -21.23 2.90 -2.15
C GLY A 609 -21.30 1.38 -1.98
N ILE A 610 -22.52 0.86 -1.73
CA ILE A 610 -22.75 -0.59 -1.57
C ILE A 610 -22.44 -1.32 -2.88
N ILE A 611 -21.63 -2.39 -2.77
CA ILE A 611 -21.26 -3.24 -3.90
C ILE A 611 -22.40 -4.24 -4.13
N PRO A 612 -23.05 -4.25 -5.32
CA PRO A 612 -24.14 -5.17 -5.59
C PRO A 612 -23.69 -6.65 -5.58
N LYS A 613 -24.47 -7.49 -4.91
CA LYS A 613 -24.35 -8.95 -4.93
C LYS A 613 -25.70 -9.60 -5.24
N ASN A 614 -25.65 -10.65 -6.03
CA ASN A 614 -26.82 -11.45 -6.38
C ASN A 614 -27.05 -12.53 -5.33
N ASP A 615 -28.31 -12.83 -5.08
CA ASP A 615 -28.69 -13.95 -4.23
C ASP A 615 -28.76 -15.25 -5.04
N GLU A 616 -28.14 -16.31 -4.52
CA GLU A 616 -28.21 -17.67 -5.04
C GLU A 616 -29.14 -18.55 -4.19
N VAL A 617 -29.38 -18.18 -2.92
CA VAL A 617 -30.10 -19.02 -1.95
C VAL A 617 -31.57 -19.18 -2.31
N ALA A 618 -32.26 -18.12 -2.73
CA ALA A 618 -33.69 -18.20 -3.08
C ALA A 618 -33.95 -19.24 -4.20
N ALA A 619 -33.07 -19.27 -5.21
CA ALA A 619 -33.18 -20.21 -6.31
C ALA A 619 -32.96 -21.66 -5.84
N VAL A 620 -31.93 -21.88 -5.02
CA VAL A 620 -31.62 -23.20 -4.43
C VAL A 620 -32.80 -23.70 -3.58
N VAL A 621 -33.36 -22.86 -2.71
CA VAL A 621 -34.46 -23.23 -1.81
C VAL A 621 -35.74 -23.49 -2.58
N THR A 622 -36.04 -22.68 -3.61
CA THR A 622 -37.22 -22.88 -4.46
C THR A 622 -37.14 -24.21 -5.20
N ALA A 623 -35.99 -24.53 -5.79
CA ALA A 623 -35.77 -25.79 -6.50
C ALA A 623 -35.81 -27.02 -5.59
N ASN A 624 -35.55 -26.86 -4.29
CA ASN A 624 -35.44 -27.97 -3.32
C ASN A 624 -36.38 -27.80 -2.12
N SER A 625 -37.55 -27.18 -2.32
CA SER A 625 -38.47 -26.81 -1.23
C SER A 625 -38.85 -27.97 -0.29
N SER A 626 -38.95 -29.19 -0.80
CA SER A 626 -39.20 -30.41 -0.01
C SER A 626 -38.08 -30.72 0.99
N ALA A 627 -36.82 -30.42 0.67
CA ALA A 627 -35.67 -30.65 1.54
C ALA A 627 -35.62 -29.65 2.72
N PHE A 628 -36.14 -28.43 2.51
CA PHE A 628 -36.21 -27.40 3.55
C PHE A 628 -37.51 -27.45 4.38
N GLY A 629 -38.51 -28.21 3.91
CA GLY A 629 -39.78 -28.41 4.60
C GLY A 629 -40.49 -27.10 4.94
N ALA A 630 -41.02 -27.00 6.17
CA ALA A 630 -41.70 -25.80 6.66
C ALA A 630 -40.78 -24.55 6.74
N GLY A 631 -39.45 -24.73 6.72
CA GLY A 631 -38.48 -23.64 6.73
C GLY A 631 -38.41 -22.88 5.40
N SER A 632 -38.79 -23.50 4.28
CA SER A 632 -38.72 -22.90 2.94
C SER A 632 -39.45 -21.55 2.84
N GLY A 633 -40.67 -21.45 3.39
CA GLY A 633 -41.44 -20.20 3.38
C GLY A 633 -40.81 -19.09 4.22
N VAL A 634 -40.16 -19.43 5.33
CA VAL A 634 -39.45 -18.46 6.18
C VAL A 634 -38.21 -17.95 5.44
N ILE A 635 -37.46 -18.85 4.79
CA ILE A 635 -36.28 -18.48 4.00
C ILE A 635 -36.69 -17.55 2.86
N LEU A 636 -37.68 -17.92 2.04
CA LEU A 636 -38.10 -17.12 0.89
C LEU A 636 -38.71 -15.75 1.27
N ARG A 637 -39.13 -15.55 2.52
CA ARG A 637 -39.52 -14.22 3.03
C ARG A 637 -38.32 -13.28 3.22
N LEU A 638 -37.14 -13.82 3.53
CA LEU A 638 -35.91 -13.06 3.74
C LEU A 638 -35.10 -12.89 2.45
N TYR A 639 -35.10 -13.90 1.58
CA TYR A 639 -34.33 -13.92 0.34
C TYR A 639 -35.22 -13.53 -0.85
N ARG A 640 -35.25 -12.22 -1.15
CA ARG A 640 -36.08 -11.60 -2.21
C ARG A 640 -35.18 -10.90 -3.24
N PRO A 641 -34.68 -11.60 -4.28
CA PRO A 641 -33.57 -11.11 -5.11
C PRO A 641 -33.85 -9.79 -5.84
N GLU A 642 -35.06 -9.61 -6.38
CA GLU A 642 -35.44 -8.39 -7.10
C GLU A 642 -35.48 -7.17 -6.16
N GLU A 643 -36.15 -7.31 -5.00
CA GLU A 643 -36.22 -6.26 -4.00
C GLU A 643 -34.84 -5.95 -3.42
N MET A 644 -34.04 -6.98 -3.15
CA MET A 644 -32.66 -6.84 -2.69
C MET A 644 -31.80 -6.06 -3.70
N THR A 645 -31.91 -6.35 -4.99
CA THR A 645 -31.21 -5.62 -6.06
C THR A 645 -31.62 -4.14 -6.07
N ALA A 646 -32.92 -3.86 -5.98
CA ALA A 646 -33.43 -2.49 -5.93
C ALA A 646 -32.90 -1.72 -4.70
N ARG A 647 -32.85 -2.36 -3.53
CA ARG A 647 -32.33 -1.73 -2.30
C ARG A 647 -30.82 -1.48 -2.33
N GLN A 648 -30.04 -2.39 -2.91
CA GLN A 648 -28.59 -2.17 -3.11
C GLN A 648 -28.35 -0.94 -4.00
N GLN A 649 -29.11 -0.81 -5.10
CA GLN A 649 -29.02 0.34 -5.99
C GLN A 649 -29.47 1.65 -5.33
N GLU A 650 -30.55 1.61 -4.54
CA GLU A 650 -31.04 2.76 -3.77
C GLU A 650 -29.99 3.27 -2.77
N ASP A 651 -29.40 2.35 -1.99
CA ASP A 651 -28.41 2.71 -0.97
C ASP A 651 -27.09 3.21 -1.61
N ALA A 652 -26.64 2.61 -2.72
CA ALA A 652 -25.49 3.09 -3.49
C ALA A 652 -25.75 4.49 -4.08
N LYS A 653 -26.93 4.71 -4.68
CA LYS A 653 -27.32 6.02 -5.23
C LYS A 653 -27.40 7.09 -4.15
N ARG A 654 -27.89 6.75 -2.96
CA ARG A 654 -27.94 7.67 -1.82
C ARG A 654 -26.53 8.17 -1.45
N PHE A 655 -25.58 7.25 -1.34
CA PHE A 655 -24.18 7.59 -1.08
C PHE A 655 -23.58 8.49 -2.18
N GLN A 656 -23.81 8.16 -3.45
CA GLN A 656 -23.34 8.96 -4.58
C GLN A 656 -23.96 10.35 -4.63
N ASN A 657 -25.25 10.49 -4.28
CA ASN A 657 -25.92 11.79 -4.21
C ASN A 657 -25.29 12.68 -3.13
N SER A 658 -24.94 12.13 -1.96
CA SER A 658 -24.22 12.88 -0.92
C SER A 658 -22.86 13.36 -1.42
N LEU A 659 -22.10 12.52 -2.13
CA LEU A 659 -20.85 12.96 -2.75
C LEU A 659 -21.08 14.03 -3.83
N ALA A 660 -22.16 13.96 -4.60
CA ALA A 660 -22.49 14.96 -5.61
C ALA A 660 -22.83 16.33 -4.99
N GLU A 661 -23.53 16.36 -3.85
CA GLU A 661 -23.86 17.60 -3.13
C GLU A 661 -22.60 18.39 -2.73
N ILE A 662 -21.53 17.69 -2.39
CA ILE A 662 -20.22 18.28 -2.11
C ILE A 662 -19.28 18.43 -3.32
N GLY A 663 -19.75 18.10 -4.53
CA GLY A 663 -18.98 18.23 -5.76
C GLY A 663 -17.89 17.17 -5.92
N LEU A 664 -18.01 16.03 -5.22
CA LEU A 664 -17.00 14.96 -5.21
C LEU A 664 -17.37 13.73 -6.04
N ALA A 665 -18.64 13.61 -6.49
CA ALA A 665 -19.12 12.40 -7.17
C ALA A 665 -18.22 11.98 -8.34
N GLU A 666 -17.93 12.90 -9.27
CA GLU A 666 -17.08 12.62 -10.42
C GLU A 666 -15.62 12.36 -10.05
N THR A 667 -15.11 12.97 -8.97
CA THR A 667 -13.72 12.78 -8.55
C THR A 667 -13.50 11.42 -7.90
N THR A 668 -14.55 10.86 -7.31
CA THR A 668 -14.51 9.59 -6.57
C THR A 668 -15.07 8.41 -7.35
N SER A 669 -15.62 8.60 -8.55
CA SER A 669 -16.29 7.51 -9.30
C SER A 669 -15.35 6.48 -9.92
N GLY A 670 -14.09 6.86 -10.18
CA GLY A 670 -13.07 5.99 -10.79
C GLY A 670 -11.87 5.66 -9.89
N GLY A 671 -11.84 6.20 -8.66
CA GLY A 671 -10.73 5.99 -7.72
C GLY A 671 -11.08 6.45 -6.31
N GLU A 672 -10.38 5.88 -5.32
CA GLU A 672 -10.58 6.22 -3.90
C GLU A 672 -9.48 7.16 -3.39
N PRO A 673 -9.74 8.48 -3.29
CA PRO A 673 -8.73 9.44 -2.88
C PRO A 673 -8.26 9.26 -1.43
N VAL A 674 -9.11 8.84 -0.49
CA VAL A 674 -8.70 8.64 0.92
C VAL A 674 -7.62 7.55 1.02
N TYR A 675 -7.86 6.42 0.37
CA TYR A 675 -6.92 5.30 0.30
C TYR A 675 -5.60 5.71 -0.38
N HIS A 676 -5.68 6.34 -1.55
CA HIS A 676 -4.48 6.74 -2.29
C HIS A 676 -3.63 7.76 -1.53
N MET A 677 -4.24 8.70 -0.82
CA MET A 677 -3.48 9.66 -0.02
C MET A 677 -2.87 9.01 1.23
N SER A 678 -3.56 8.04 1.85
CA SER A 678 -2.99 7.22 2.93
C SER A 678 -1.73 6.48 2.48
N GLN A 679 -1.77 5.83 1.31
CA GLN A 679 -0.61 5.13 0.73
C GLN A 679 0.56 6.07 0.43
N ARG A 680 0.29 7.30 -0.02
CA ARG A 680 1.34 8.31 -0.23
C ARG A 680 1.98 8.77 1.07
N PHE A 681 1.18 8.92 2.12
CA PHE A 681 1.68 9.30 3.43
C PHE A 681 2.65 8.26 3.99
N GLU A 682 2.37 6.96 3.82
CA GLU A 682 3.25 5.87 4.28
C GLU A 682 4.61 5.82 3.57
N GLY A 683 4.73 6.45 2.39
CA GLY A 683 5.95 6.50 1.61
C GLY A 683 7.15 7.12 2.34
N SER A 684 8.36 6.71 1.93
CA SER A 684 9.59 7.34 2.39
C SER A 684 9.62 8.83 2.01
N LEU A 685 10.27 9.64 2.83
CA LEU A 685 10.48 11.06 2.56
C LEU A 685 11.83 11.27 1.88
N ASP A 686 11.85 12.05 0.81
CA ASP A 686 13.06 12.63 0.25
C ASP A 686 13.47 13.92 1.00
N SER A 687 14.59 14.52 0.58
CA SER A 687 15.12 15.76 1.14
C SER A 687 14.10 16.90 1.12
N ARG A 688 13.38 17.06 0.01
CA ARG A 688 12.44 18.16 -0.22
C ARG A 688 11.20 18.02 0.64
N LEU A 689 10.58 16.85 0.68
CA LEU A 689 9.42 16.58 1.50
C LEU A 689 9.78 16.69 2.99
N ALA A 690 10.90 16.11 3.42
CA ALA A 690 11.35 16.22 4.81
C ALA A 690 11.58 17.68 5.23
N ALA A 691 12.17 18.51 4.36
CA ALA A 691 12.35 19.93 4.61
C ALA A 691 11.00 20.65 4.77
N ALA A 692 10.09 20.42 3.82
CA ALA A 692 8.77 21.04 3.83
C ALA A 692 7.93 20.64 5.06
N GLU A 693 8.03 19.39 5.50
CA GLU A 693 7.35 18.91 6.72
C GLU A 693 7.92 19.52 8.01
N LEU A 694 9.21 19.90 8.01
CA LEU A 694 9.86 20.65 9.10
C LEU A 694 9.67 22.18 8.98
N GLY A 695 8.95 22.65 7.96
CA GLY A 695 8.72 24.08 7.71
C GLY A 695 9.96 24.82 7.19
N LEU A 696 10.90 24.13 6.56
CA LEU A 696 12.16 24.67 6.03
C LEU A 696 12.20 24.59 4.49
N SER A 697 13.09 25.39 3.89
CA SER A 697 13.51 25.15 2.51
C SER A 697 14.47 23.95 2.44
N GLU A 698 14.53 23.28 1.29
CA GLU A 698 15.46 22.17 1.07
C GLU A 698 16.94 22.59 1.31
N PRO A 699 17.43 23.74 0.80
CA PRO A 699 18.77 24.22 1.12
C PRO A 699 19.01 24.45 2.62
N ASP A 700 18.05 25.04 3.33
CA ASP A 700 18.17 25.28 4.78
C ASP A 700 18.28 23.95 5.55
N LEU A 701 17.47 22.95 5.18
CA LEU A 701 17.57 21.64 5.81
C LEU A 701 18.96 21.03 5.59
N GLN A 702 19.47 21.04 4.35
CA GLN A 702 20.80 20.49 4.04
C GLN A 702 21.93 21.19 4.80
N GLN A 703 21.81 22.51 4.98
CA GLN A 703 22.71 23.27 5.84
C GLN A 703 22.61 22.81 7.30
N LYS A 704 21.40 22.68 7.86
CA LYS A 704 21.18 22.25 9.25
C LYS A 704 21.67 20.84 9.52
N ILE A 705 21.48 19.90 8.58
CA ILE A 705 22.03 18.55 8.67
C ILE A 705 23.57 18.60 8.71
N SER A 706 24.18 19.54 8.00
CA SER A 706 25.65 19.66 7.97
C SER A 706 26.24 20.33 9.22
N GLU A 707 25.49 21.22 9.88
CA GLU A 707 25.94 21.99 11.05
C GLU A 707 25.67 21.28 12.39
N ASN A 708 24.65 20.41 12.46
CA ASN A 708 24.20 19.81 13.71
C ASN A 708 24.30 18.27 13.67
N SER A 709 25.22 17.71 14.45
CA SER A 709 25.48 16.26 14.50
C SER A 709 24.30 15.42 15.02
N ALA A 710 23.41 16.00 15.84
CA ALA A 710 22.20 15.32 16.29
C ALA A 710 21.17 15.18 15.15
N ILE A 711 20.99 16.26 14.37
CA ILE A 711 20.14 16.26 13.17
C ILE A 711 20.75 15.33 12.11
N ALA A 712 22.06 15.42 11.90
CA ALA A 712 22.80 14.57 10.96
C ALA A 712 22.64 13.08 11.23
N ARG A 713 22.55 12.67 12.50
CA ARG A 713 22.38 11.25 12.87
C ARG A 713 21.04 10.69 12.43
N VAL A 714 20.01 11.53 12.37
CA VAL A 714 18.65 11.12 11.98
C VAL A 714 18.43 11.31 10.47
N LEU A 715 18.77 12.50 9.95
CA LEU A 715 18.46 12.92 8.58
C LEU A 715 19.66 12.81 7.63
N GLY A 716 20.80 12.27 8.07
CA GLY A 716 22.02 12.20 7.25
C GLY A 716 21.86 11.41 5.95
N ALA A 717 20.91 10.47 5.90
CA ALA A 717 20.55 9.76 4.68
C ALA A 717 20.02 10.71 3.58
N LEU A 718 19.50 11.89 3.92
CA LEU A 718 19.00 12.87 2.95
C LEU A 718 20.14 13.68 2.29
N LYS A 719 21.41 13.50 2.70
CA LYS A 719 22.55 14.17 2.08
C LYS A 719 23.06 13.52 0.81
N ILE A 720 22.72 12.24 0.58
CA ILE A 720 23.16 11.50 -0.60
C ILE A 720 22.13 11.66 -1.73
N PRO A 721 22.56 11.61 -3.01
CA PRO A 721 21.64 11.60 -4.14
C PRO A 721 20.59 10.51 -3.99
N ASN A 722 19.31 10.85 -4.21
CA ASN A 722 18.15 9.95 -4.04
C ASN A 722 18.00 9.32 -2.64
N GLY A 723 18.67 9.91 -1.64
CA GLY A 723 18.56 9.50 -0.26
C GLY A 723 17.16 9.74 0.30
N THR A 724 16.64 8.76 1.05
CA THR A 724 15.31 8.84 1.67
C THR A 724 15.35 8.39 3.13
N ILE A 725 14.34 8.81 3.90
CA ILE A 725 14.08 8.33 5.26
C ILE A 725 12.70 7.66 5.33
N LYS A 726 12.60 6.55 6.06
CA LYS A 726 11.32 5.88 6.27
C LYS A 726 10.38 6.74 7.15
N ARG A 727 9.09 6.72 6.83
CA ARG A 727 8.06 7.53 7.48
C ARG A 727 8.02 7.33 9.00
N ASP A 728 8.03 6.08 9.46
CA ASP A 728 8.01 5.71 10.88
C ASP A 728 9.17 6.35 11.65
N ARG A 729 10.39 6.29 11.10
CA ARG A 729 11.59 6.89 11.68
C ARG A 729 11.54 8.41 11.70
N PHE A 730 11.01 9.02 10.65
CA PHE A 730 10.83 10.46 10.61
C PHE A 730 9.81 10.93 11.66
N LEU A 731 8.66 10.24 11.77
CA LEU A 731 7.62 10.55 12.76
C LEU A 731 8.11 10.39 14.20
N GLU A 732 8.85 9.32 14.49
CA GLU A 732 9.47 9.08 15.81
C GLU A 732 10.37 10.24 16.23
N ALA A 733 11.13 10.80 15.28
CA ALA A 733 12.07 11.88 15.54
C ALA A 733 11.50 13.30 15.38
N PHE A 734 10.28 13.46 14.84
CA PHE A 734 9.77 14.75 14.37
C PHE A 734 9.82 15.84 15.44
N THR A 735 9.27 15.60 16.63
CA THR A 735 9.27 16.58 17.73
C THR A 735 10.69 16.98 18.13
N ALA A 736 11.61 16.02 18.25
CA ALA A 736 13.00 16.29 18.61
C ALA A 736 13.72 17.11 17.53
N LEU A 737 13.44 16.83 16.25
CA LEU A 737 13.97 17.60 15.12
C LEU A 737 13.42 19.02 15.12
N ALA A 738 12.11 19.21 15.26
CA ALA A 738 11.47 20.52 15.28
C ALA A 738 12.02 21.42 16.40
N VAL A 739 12.25 20.85 17.59
CA VAL A 739 12.86 21.54 18.73
C VAL A 739 14.33 21.85 18.47
N ALA A 740 15.11 20.89 17.98
CA ALA A 740 16.54 21.08 17.66
C ALA A 740 16.77 22.13 16.57
N LEU A 741 15.80 22.30 15.66
CA LEU A 741 15.79 23.32 14.62
C LEU A 741 15.28 24.69 15.12
N GLY A 742 14.76 24.78 16.34
CA GLY A 742 14.22 26.02 16.92
C GLY A 742 12.90 26.46 16.30
N VAL A 743 12.13 25.53 15.72
CA VAL A 743 10.87 25.83 15.01
C VAL A 743 9.67 25.75 15.94
N ALA A 744 9.73 24.93 16.99
CA ALA A 744 8.64 24.73 17.92
C ALA A 744 9.12 24.26 19.31
N GLU A 745 8.24 24.42 20.31
CA GLU A 745 8.38 23.79 21.62
C GLU A 745 7.65 22.43 21.65
N PRO A 746 8.08 21.48 22.51
CA PRO A 746 7.35 20.25 22.72
C PRO A 746 5.91 20.52 23.16
N TYR A 747 4.97 19.76 22.61
CA TYR A 747 3.61 19.65 23.13
C TYR A 747 3.58 18.53 24.17
N ASP A 748 3.19 18.85 25.41
CA ASP A 748 3.10 17.86 26.50
C ASP A 748 1.88 16.97 26.30
N ASN A 749 2.08 15.88 25.56
CA ASN A 749 1.05 14.88 25.40
C ASN A 749 1.02 13.99 26.65
N HIS A 750 0.16 14.33 27.61
CA HIS A 750 -0.03 13.57 28.85
C HIS A 750 -0.43 12.08 28.63
N SER A 751 -0.71 11.67 27.38
CA SER A 751 -1.08 10.29 27.01
C SER A 751 0.05 9.44 26.39
N ARG A 752 1.22 10.01 26.06
CA ARG A 752 2.36 9.28 25.45
C ARG A 752 3.28 8.58 26.46
N SER A 753 2.77 8.10 27.60
CA SER A 753 3.58 7.22 28.44
C SER A 753 3.84 5.91 27.70
N VAL A 754 5.01 5.81 27.07
CA VAL A 754 5.58 4.57 26.54
C VAL A 754 5.50 3.51 27.64
N PRO A 755 4.91 2.32 27.40
CA PRO A 755 5.04 1.22 28.34
C PRO A 755 6.54 0.90 28.48
N SER A 756 7.12 1.16 29.66
CA SER A 756 8.46 0.66 29.95
C SER A 756 8.49 -0.86 29.79
N PRO A 757 9.56 -1.44 29.22
CA PRO A 757 9.72 -2.89 29.21
C PRO A 757 9.81 -3.35 30.67
N ALA A 758 8.82 -4.11 31.12
CA ALA A 758 8.91 -4.82 32.39
C ALA A 758 10.09 -5.79 32.32
N GLY A 759 11.15 -5.54 33.10
CA GLY A 759 12.29 -6.45 33.14
C GLY A 759 13.59 -5.90 33.70
N SER A 760 13.59 -5.36 34.93
CA SER A 760 14.74 -5.57 35.80
C SER A 760 14.26 -5.66 37.25
N THR A 761 14.38 -6.86 37.78
CA THR A 761 14.34 -7.14 39.22
C THR A 761 15.44 -6.34 39.89
N ASP A 762 15.09 -5.48 40.83
CA ASP A 762 15.96 -5.23 41.96
C ASP A 762 15.14 -5.31 43.26
N GLN A 763 15.45 -6.34 44.03
CA GLN A 763 14.94 -6.57 45.37
C GLN A 763 15.89 -5.87 46.34
N SER A 764 15.43 -4.87 47.09
CA SER A 764 15.82 -4.72 48.51
C SER A 764 15.17 -3.51 49.19
N ALA A 765 14.22 -3.81 50.09
CA ALA A 765 14.08 -3.28 51.46
C ALA A 765 12.60 -3.09 51.87
N PRO A 766 12.19 -3.55 53.08
CA PRO A 766 10.77 -3.66 53.46
C PRO A 766 10.23 -2.39 54.16
N PRO A 767 8.90 -2.16 54.18
CA PRO A 767 8.31 -1.05 54.92
C PRO A 767 8.06 -1.45 56.38
N SER A 768 8.46 -0.57 57.30
CA SER A 768 8.14 -0.64 58.74
C SER A 768 6.71 -0.18 59.01
N LYS A 769 6.02 -0.93 59.86
CA LYS A 769 4.64 -0.70 60.36
C LYS A 769 4.54 0.41 61.41
N SER A 770 3.27 0.81 61.64
CA SER A 770 2.66 1.48 62.82
C SER A 770 2.62 3.01 62.75
N ALA A 771 1.55 3.73 63.14
CA ALA A 771 0.35 3.39 63.92
C ALA A 771 -0.80 4.38 63.63
N SER A 772 -2.05 3.93 63.74
CA SER A 772 -3.23 4.78 64.06
C SER A 772 -3.27 5.06 65.58
N PRO A 773 -4.07 6.00 66.15
CA PRO A 773 -5.54 5.95 66.13
C PRO A 773 -6.29 7.31 66.18
N ASN A 774 -7.54 7.38 65.71
CA ASN A 774 -8.72 7.41 66.59
C ASN A 774 -10.06 7.55 65.83
N LYS A 775 -11.08 6.87 66.36
CA LYS A 775 -12.49 6.83 65.94
C LYS A 775 -13.35 7.72 66.85
N SER A 776 -14.47 8.23 66.30
CA SER A 776 -15.84 8.38 66.89
C SER A 776 -16.47 9.71 66.41
N ALA A 777 -17.76 9.89 66.07
CA ALA A 777 -18.93 9.04 65.87
C ALA A 777 -20.07 9.90 65.24
N SER A 778 -20.73 9.39 64.17
CA SER A 778 -22.20 9.34 63.89
C SER A 778 -23.13 10.60 63.95
N PRO A 779 -24.38 10.57 63.41
CA PRO A 779 -24.82 11.42 62.29
C PRO A 779 -26.07 12.28 62.56
N ASN A 780 -26.44 13.20 61.64
CA ASN A 780 -27.84 13.67 61.53
C ASN A 780 -28.24 14.22 60.15
N LYS A 781 -29.56 14.11 59.91
CA LYS A 781 -30.43 14.16 58.72
C LYS A 781 -30.44 15.43 57.80
N PRO A 782 -31.15 15.35 56.64
CA PRO A 782 -31.21 16.37 55.59
C PRO A 782 -32.41 17.33 55.71
N GLU A 783 -32.30 18.52 55.12
CA GLU A 783 -33.41 19.47 54.92
C GLU A 783 -33.73 19.63 53.43
N THR A 784 -35.01 19.42 53.13
CA THR A 784 -35.77 19.75 51.93
C THR A 784 -36.06 21.25 51.84
N GLN A 785 -36.12 21.82 50.64
CA GLN A 785 -36.95 23.00 50.37
C GLN A 785 -37.51 23.03 48.95
N GLU A 786 -38.82 23.28 48.91
CA GLU A 786 -39.74 23.26 47.77
C GLU A 786 -39.74 24.56 46.94
N LEU A 787 -40.36 24.43 45.76
CA LEU A 787 -40.80 25.47 44.82
C LEU A 787 -41.92 26.36 45.40
N PRO A 788 -42.24 27.49 44.74
CA PRO A 788 -43.62 27.75 44.29
C PRO A 788 -43.66 28.24 42.83
N GLU A 789 -44.45 27.64 41.94
CA GLU A 789 -45.89 27.84 41.64
C GLU A 789 -46.28 29.19 41.01
N GLY A 790 -46.94 29.08 39.85
CA GLY A 790 -47.50 30.13 39.00
C GLY A 790 -47.81 29.59 37.62
#